data_AF-A0A160VB90-F1
#
_entry.id   AF-A0A160VB90-F1
#
_cell.length_a   1.000
_cell.length_b   1.000
_cell.length_c   1.000
_cell.angle_alpha   90.00
_cell.angle_beta   90.00
_cell.angle_gamma   90.00
#
_symmetry.space_group_name_H-M   'P 1'
#
loop_
_entity.id
_entity.type
_entity.pdbx_description
1 polymer ?
#
loop_
_entity_poly.entity_id
_entity_poly.type
_entity_poly.pdbx_seq_one_letter_code
_entity_poly.pdbx_strand_id
1 'polypeptide(L)'
;MPGQTPSFSGFSARLGLSLRPNATLLGFSPTLNYSIYEFMEIAKRITQQGDRVTLSLTSWGRLGEAMAEFDGHNVFVAGGIPGEKVVAEVVKVHRKYVSAKVVAVLEASPDRVEPPCPYYDECTGCQWQHLSYDAQLKTKREKVTGALQRVGDFANPPVSEVKPSPNEYGYRNHARFTINREGALGYVNRETRQFVRIDKCLLMHDGVNKLLEELQDNCGETTQLSIRASKYSGDFLVQPYMVHPDIRVTTGQKKYTESVDGHEFLVSSPSFFQVNVDQAAAAAGIVRDRLHLTQDDVLLDAYTGVGTFAILLASSVKQVIAVEESSAAVADAKQNAGGLSNLEFVLGRTEDVLRRLPVTPAVVVLDPPRSGCQPRALESLIEMAPSRVAYVSCDAETLGRDLKILCAGGYRLDEVAPLDMFPQTHHVECVALLSRGEQPNEPMAGTITSRAPEPTLETEPESADPPITLASASPRRRELMDILGLEFAVMPADLAEEPIPGETPVDMVRRLSAEKALAVAATVQTGLVIGADSTVAFEGQAVGKPVDDDDARRMLHQLSGTTHHVSTGITVVDAASGRAISDAMTSEITLRHLSDQEIDASIASGVPRDKAGAYAVQDTELRPAADWQGCYNNIVGLPICRLLEMLQELGYQMPDGWAVPDEIACGEDCPTFINAGQEEKAP
;
A
#
# COMPACT_ATOMS: atom_id res chain seq x y z
N MET A 1 -63.13 -58.77 0.45
CA MET A 1 -62.30 -59.37 -0.61
C MET A 1 -61.17 -58.39 -0.94
N PRO A 2 -59.97 -58.90 -1.24
CA PRO A 2 -58.67 -58.45 -0.71
C PRO A 2 -57.91 -57.55 -1.71
N GLY A 3 -56.68 -57.06 -1.51
CA GLY A 3 -55.62 -57.38 -0.57
C GLY A 3 -54.58 -56.25 -0.52
N GLN A 4 -53.85 -56.12 0.60
CA GLN A 4 -52.49 -56.63 0.84
C GLN A 4 -51.45 -55.49 0.87
N THR A 5 -50.98 -55.23 2.08
CA THR A 5 -49.69 -54.65 2.54
C THR A 5 -48.47 -55.23 1.80
N PRO A 6 -47.26 -54.59 1.79
CA PRO A 6 -46.61 -54.12 3.02
C PRO A 6 -45.73 -52.85 3.00
N SER A 7 -45.48 -52.40 4.24
CA SER A 7 -44.38 -51.59 4.81
C SER A 7 -43.24 -51.12 3.89
N PHE A 8 -42.79 -49.88 4.07
CA PHE A 8 -41.50 -49.56 4.71
C PHE A 8 -41.41 -48.07 5.08
N SER A 9 -40.74 -47.84 6.20
CA SER A 9 -40.43 -46.60 6.92
C SER A 9 -39.61 -45.55 6.15
N GLY A 10 -39.70 -44.29 6.57
CA GLY A 10 -38.53 -43.40 6.56
C GLY A 10 -38.78 -41.95 6.15
N PHE A 11 -39.30 -41.15 7.09
CA PHE A 11 -39.11 -39.69 7.07
C PHE A 11 -37.61 -39.39 7.25
N SER A 12 -36.96 -38.76 6.27
CA SER A 12 -35.60 -38.23 6.40
C SER A 12 -35.65 -36.70 6.35
N ALA A 13 -35.85 -36.08 7.50
CA ALA A 13 -35.46 -34.69 7.73
C ALA A 13 -33.93 -34.65 7.87
N ARG A 14 -33.24 -34.04 6.91
CA ARG A 14 -31.80 -33.74 7.04
C ARG A 14 -31.64 -32.52 7.94
N LEU A 15 -31.44 -32.75 9.25
CA LEU A 15 -30.72 -31.81 10.10
C LEU A 15 -29.22 -31.96 9.80
N GLY A 16 -28.60 -30.92 9.25
CA GLY A 16 -27.15 -30.80 9.18
C GLY A 16 -26.60 -30.32 10.52
N LEU A 17 -26.34 -31.24 11.45
CA LEU A 17 -25.54 -30.96 12.65
C LEU A 17 -24.05 -31.03 12.29
N SER A 18 -23.39 -29.88 12.31
CA SER A 18 -21.93 -29.75 12.38
C SER A 18 -21.47 -30.19 13.77
N LEU A 19 -20.88 -31.39 13.86
CA LEU A 19 -20.26 -31.89 15.08
C LEU A 19 -18.77 -31.53 15.05
N ARG A 20 -18.38 -30.49 15.80
CA ARG A 20 -17.02 -30.36 16.34
C ARG A 20 -16.95 -31.20 17.63
N PRO A 21 -15.89 -31.99 17.86
CA PRO A 21 -15.74 -32.67 19.14
C PRO A 21 -15.32 -31.67 20.23
N ASN A 22 -16.18 -31.49 21.23
CA ASN A 22 -15.85 -30.84 22.49
C ASN A 22 -14.84 -31.69 23.26
N ALA A 23 -13.58 -31.23 23.34
CA ALA A 23 -12.59 -31.79 24.26
C ALA A 23 -12.71 -31.07 25.61
N THR A 24 -13.65 -31.50 26.44
CA THR A 24 -13.59 -31.24 27.88
C THR A 24 -14.17 -32.45 28.60
N LEU A 25 -13.40 -32.97 29.56
CA LEU A 25 -13.61 -34.20 30.33
C LEU A 25 -13.15 -35.48 29.62
N LEU A 26 -11.87 -35.79 29.78
CA LEU A 26 -11.33 -37.06 30.28
C LEU A 26 -9.81 -37.00 30.16
N GLY A 27 -9.09 -37.27 31.26
CA GLY A 27 -7.63 -37.31 31.27
C GLY A 27 -7.14 -38.41 30.34
N PHE A 28 -6.50 -38.03 29.24
CA PHE A 28 -5.87 -38.95 28.30
C PHE A 28 -4.36 -38.69 28.21
N SER A 29 -3.63 -39.78 28.36
CA SER A 29 -2.16 -39.93 28.25
C SER A 29 -1.62 -39.43 26.89
N PRO A 30 -0.36 -38.96 26.79
CA PRO A 30 0.22 -38.35 25.58
C PRO A 30 0.38 -39.31 24.37
N THR A 31 -0.06 -40.55 24.46
CA THR A 31 0.22 -41.61 23.49
C THR A 31 -0.83 -41.74 22.37
N LEU A 32 -1.89 -40.92 22.36
CA LEU A 32 -2.96 -41.01 21.35
C LEU A 32 -2.81 -40.06 20.14
N ASN A 33 -1.81 -39.18 20.10
CA ASN A 33 -1.58 -38.26 18.97
C ASN A 33 -0.80 -38.88 17.79
N TYR A 34 -0.22 -40.08 17.94
CA TYR A 34 0.56 -40.71 16.87
C TYR A 34 -0.28 -41.37 15.76
N SER A 35 -1.57 -41.66 16.01
CA SER A 35 -2.40 -42.46 15.08
C SER A 35 -3.02 -41.68 13.92
N ILE A 36 -3.03 -40.34 13.96
CA ILE A 36 -3.64 -39.52 12.89
C ILE A 36 -2.62 -39.25 11.78
N TYR A 37 -1.33 -39.18 12.13
CA TYR A 37 -0.25 -38.87 11.18
C TYR A 37 0.16 -40.07 10.30
N GLU A 38 -0.12 -41.31 10.69
CA GLU A 38 0.24 -42.52 9.93
C GLU A 38 -0.53 -42.67 8.59
N PHE A 39 -1.62 -41.92 8.39
CA PHE A 39 -2.40 -41.95 7.15
C PHE A 39 -2.18 -40.75 6.22
N MET A 40 -1.29 -39.81 6.58
CA MET A 40 -0.98 -38.67 5.71
C MET A 40 0.05 -39.09 4.65
N GLU A 41 -0.35 -39.10 3.39
CA GLU A 41 0.56 -39.36 2.27
C GLU A 41 1.53 -38.18 2.12
N ILE A 42 2.81 -38.40 2.45
CA ILE A 42 3.86 -37.39 2.33
C ILE A 42 4.53 -37.52 0.97
N ALA A 43 4.39 -36.47 0.16
CA ALA A 43 5.01 -36.36 -1.15
C ALA A 43 6.53 -36.20 -1.03
N LYS A 44 7.27 -36.84 -1.94
CA LYS A 44 8.73 -36.70 -2.06
C LYS A 44 9.15 -35.51 -2.93
N ARG A 45 8.22 -34.92 -3.66
CA ARG A 45 8.39 -33.79 -4.57
C ARG A 45 7.12 -32.95 -4.56
N ILE A 46 7.24 -31.67 -4.88
CA ILE A 46 6.10 -30.77 -5.06
C ILE A 46 5.73 -30.79 -6.54
N THR A 47 4.51 -31.23 -6.85
CA THR A 47 4.01 -31.35 -8.23
C THR A 47 2.71 -30.57 -8.43
N GLN A 48 1.90 -30.43 -7.38
CA GLN A 48 0.59 -29.80 -7.47
C GLN A 48 0.14 -29.24 -6.12
N GLN A 49 -0.94 -28.45 -6.16
CA GLN A 49 -1.67 -28.02 -4.98
C GLN A 49 -2.21 -29.23 -4.20
N GLY A 50 -2.16 -29.16 -2.87
CA GLY A 50 -2.59 -30.21 -1.96
C GLY A 50 -1.50 -31.23 -1.59
N ASP A 51 -0.35 -31.21 -2.28
CA ASP A 51 0.79 -32.04 -1.89
C ASP A 51 1.23 -31.72 -0.46
N ARG A 52 1.58 -32.76 0.32
CA ARG A 52 2.04 -32.61 1.71
C ARG A 52 3.49 -32.99 1.81
N VAL A 53 4.33 -32.10 2.32
CA VAL A 53 5.78 -32.28 2.38
C VAL A 53 6.30 -32.03 3.79
N THR A 54 7.31 -32.78 4.20
CA THR A 54 8.01 -32.55 5.47
C THR A 54 9.10 -31.52 5.27
N LEU A 55 9.04 -30.41 6.00
CA LEU A 55 9.95 -29.27 5.87
C LEU A 55 10.65 -28.99 7.21
N SER A 56 11.90 -28.57 7.13
CA SER A 56 12.62 -27.92 8.22
C SER A 56 12.65 -26.42 7.94
N LEU A 57 12.05 -25.63 8.82
CA LEU A 57 11.88 -24.19 8.64
C LEU A 57 13.13 -23.44 9.11
N THR A 58 13.65 -22.51 8.31
CA THR A 58 14.99 -21.94 8.52
C THR A 58 15.00 -20.45 8.84
N SER A 59 14.12 -19.66 8.23
CA SER A 59 14.10 -18.20 8.39
C SER A 59 12.69 -17.64 8.20
N TRP A 60 12.51 -16.36 8.55
CA TRP A 60 11.28 -15.63 8.24
C TRP A 60 11.30 -15.08 6.82
N GLY A 61 10.17 -15.19 6.14
CA GLY A 61 9.87 -14.52 4.89
C GLY A 61 9.46 -13.06 5.08
N ARG A 62 9.22 -12.39 3.96
CA ARG A 62 8.87 -10.97 3.95
C ARG A 62 7.54 -10.74 4.64
N LEU A 63 6.55 -11.59 4.42
CA LEU A 63 5.15 -11.39 4.83
C LEU A 63 4.79 -12.09 6.16
N GLY A 64 5.78 -12.64 6.87
CA GLY A 64 5.60 -13.25 8.19
C GLY A 64 5.48 -14.77 8.18
N GLU A 65 5.41 -15.40 7.01
CA GLU A 65 5.60 -16.85 6.85
C GLU A 65 7.03 -17.30 7.21
N ALA A 66 7.18 -18.57 7.58
CA ALA A 66 8.49 -19.20 7.66
C ALA A 66 8.93 -19.72 6.28
N MET A 67 10.24 -19.83 6.06
CA MET A 67 10.82 -20.30 4.81
C MET A 67 11.49 -21.66 4.98
N ALA A 68 11.45 -22.46 3.92
CA ALA A 68 12.25 -23.66 3.76
C ALA A 68 12.67 -23.81 2.29
N GLU A 69 13.74 -24.55 2.05
CA GLU A 69 14.10 -25.02 0.72
C GLU A 69 13.70 -26.49 0.59
N PHE A 70 12.99 -26.85 -0.48
CA PHE A 70 12.60 -28.22 -0.74
C PHE A 70 12.53 -28.50 -2.24
N ASP A 71 13.23 -29.55 -2.69
CA ASP A 71 13.26 -29.98 -4.10
C ASP A 71 13.57 -28.82 -5.06
N GLY A 72 14.54 -27.96 -4.69
CA GLY A 72 14.95 -26.78 -5.47
C GLY A 72 13.96 -25.61 -5.45
N HIS A 73 12.89 -25.67 -4.65
CA HIS A 73 11.92 -24.59 -4.50
C HIS A 73 12.09 -23.87 -3.17
N ASN A 74 11.96 -22.54 -3.21
CA ASN A 74 11.70 -21.75 -2.01
C ASN A 74 10.24 -21.93 -1.60
N VAL A 75 10.01 -22.47 -0.41
CA VAL A 75 8.69 -22.74 0.14
C VAL A 75 8.40 -21.77 1.28
N PHE A 76 7.31 -21.02 1.13
CA PHE A 76 6.79 -20.03 2.06
C PHE A 76 5.64 -20.66 2.85
N VAL A 77 5.84 -20.89 4.14
CA VAL A 77 4.98 -21.72 4.99
C VAL A 77 4.26 -20.86 6.03
N ALA A 78 2.97 -20.61 5.80
CA ALA A 78 2.09 -19.95 6.76
C ALA A 78 1.87 -20.81 8.02
N GLY A 79 1.90 -20.18 9.19
CA GLY A 79 1.70 -20.86 10.49
C GLY A 79 2.91 -21.63 11.01
N GLY A 80 4.08 -21.52 10.36
CA GLY A 80 5.34 -22.12 10.80
C GLY A 80 6.26 -21.13 11.50
N ILE A 81 7.13 -21.64 12.37
CA ILE A 81 8.15 -20.86 13.09
C ILE A 81 9.55 -21.37 12.66
N PRO A 82 10.52 -20.50 12.34
CA PRO A 82 11.89 -20.92 12.08
C PRO A 82 12.46 -21.77 13.22
N GLY A 83 13.16 -22.84 12.86
CA GLY A 83 13.65 -23.87 13.79
C GLY A 83 12.72 -25.07 13.95
N GLU A 84 11.48 -25.01 13.46
CA GLU A 84 10.56 -26.13 13.52
C GLU A 84 10.75 -27.13 12.39
N LYS A 85 10.28 -28.35 12.65
CA LYS A 85 10.03 -29.36 11.63
C LYS A 85 8.54 -29.61 11.52
N VAL A 86 8.00 -29.47 10.31
CA VAL A 86 6.56 -29.48 10.07
C VAL A 86 6.20 -30.37 8.89
N VAL A 87 4.95 -30.81 8.85
CA VAL A 87 4.29 -31.21 7.60
C VAL A 87 3.53 -30.00 7.09
N ALA A 88 3.86 -29.56 5.89
CA ALA A 88 3.22 -28.45 5.22
C ALA A 88 2.42 -28.93 4.01
N GLU A 89 1.21 -28.41 3.84
CA GLU A 89 0.37 -28.64 2.67
C GLU A 89 0.54 -27.50 1.68
N VAL A 90 0.84 -27.83 0.42
CA VAL A 90 1.03 -26.88 -0.67
C VAL A 90 -0.32 -26.22 -0.99
N VAL A 91 -0.38 -24.90 -0.79
CA VAL A 91 -1.54 -24.07 -1.08
C VAL A 91 -1.52 -23.65 -2.55
N LYS A 92 -0.37 -23.21 -3.05
CA LYS A 92 -0.21 -22.79 -4.44
C LYS A 92 1.24 -22.94 -4.92
N VAL A 93 1.40 -23.43 -6.14
CA VAL A 93 2.69 -23.48 -6.82
C VAL A 93 2.81 -22.27 -7.74
N HIS A 94 3.76 -21.39 -7.47
CA HIS A 94 4.08 -20.26 -8.33
C HIS A 94 5.33 -20.58 -9.17
N ARG A 95 5.57 -19.77 -10.21
CA ARG A 95 6.72 -19.98 -11.11
C ARG A 95 8.08 -19.94 -10.38
N LYS A 96 8.23 -19.12 -9.33
CA LYS A 96 9.51 -18.89 -8.61
C LYS A 96 9.52 -19.45 -7.18
N TYR A 97 8.37 -19.81 -6.62
CA TYR A 97 8.24 -20.24 -5.23
C TYR A 97 6.96 -21.03 -5.01
N VAL A 98 6.83 -21.63 -3.83
CA VAL A 98 5.63 -22.36 -3.42
C VAL A 98 5.06 -21.72 -2.15
N SER A 99 3.76 -21.47 -2.11
CA SER A 99 3.06 -21.15 -0.87
C SER A 99 2.47 -22.42 -0.26
N ALA A 100 2.67 -22.59 1.04
CA ALA A 100 2.23 -23.73 1.81
C ALA A 100 1.72 -23.27 3.18
N LYS A 101 1.03 -24.16 3.89
CA LYS A 101 0.59 -23.93 5.27
C LYS A 101 0.93 -25.12 6.15
N VAL A 102 1.25 -24.88 7.42
CA VAL A 102 1.45 -25.96 8.39
C VAL A 102 0.15 -26.72 8.59
N VAL A 103 0.21 -28.05 8.48
CA VAL A 103 -0.90 -28.97 8.82
C VAL A 103 -0.53 -29.90 9.97
N ALA A 104 0.75 -30.06 10.26
CA ALA A 104 1.23 -30.75 11.46
C ALA A 104 2.59 -30.20 11.90
N VAL A 105 2.81 -30.13 13.21
CA VAL A 105 4.11 -29.77 13.79
C VAL A 105 4.74 -31.05 14.35
N LEU A 106 5.90 -31.44 13.80
CA LEU A 106 6.63 -32.65 14.20
C LEU A 106 7.62 -32.33 15.34
N GLU A 107 8.29 -31.18 15.24
CA GLU A 107 9.19 -30.65 16.25
C GLU A 107 8.84 -29.17 16.43
N ALA A 108 8.20 -28.85 17.57
CA ALA A 108 7.66 -27.52 17.85
C ALA A 108 8.71 -26.58 18.44
N SER A 109 8.61 -25.29 18.10
CA SER A 109 9.36 -24.24 18.77
C SER A 109 8.86 -24.10 20.21
N PRO A 110 9.74 -23.82 21.19
CA PRO A 110 9.31 -23.48 22.56
C PRO A 110 8.42 -22.23 22.61
N ASP A 111 8.47 -21.38 21.58
CA ASP A 111 7.67 -20.16 21.48
C ASP A 111 6.32 -20.39 20.80
N ARG A 112 5.98 -21.62 20.39
CA ARG A 112 4.69 -21.92 19.77
C ARG A 112 3.56 -21.84 20.80
N VAL A 113 2.50 -21.12 20.43
CA VAL A 113 1.23 -21.08 21.18
C VAL A 113 0.07 -21.45 20.26
N GLU A 114 -1.06 -21.82 20.85
CA GLU A 114 -2.29 -22.09 20.08
C GLU A 114 -2.96 -20.76 19.70
N PRO A 115 -3.23 -20.51 18.40
CA PRO A 115 -3.95 -19.32 17.97
C PRO A 115 -5.36 -19.25 18.58
N PRO A 116 -5.72 -18.20 19.33
CA PRO A 116 -7.04 -18.10 19.93
C PRO A 116 -8.16 -17.74 18.93
N CYS A 117 -7.82 -17.20 17.76
CA CYS A 117 -8.80 -16.79 16.77
C CYS A 117 -9.34 -17.99 15.97
N PRO A 118 -10.67 -18.22 15.94
CA PRO A 118 -11.25 -19.36 15.21
C PRO A 118 -11.13 -19.23 13.68
N TYR A 119 -10.77 -18.05 13.18
CA TYR A 119 -10.59 -17.77 11.76
C TYR A 119 -9.12 -17.82 11.34
N TYR A 120 -8.18 -18.11 12.24
CA TYR A 120 -6.75 -17.91 12.01
C TYR A 120 -6.21 -18.61 10.75
N ASP A 121 -6.65 -19.84 10.48
CA ASP A 121 -6.17 -20.62 9.33
C ASP A 121 -6.74 -20.17 7.98
N GLU A 122 -7.86 -19.43 8.00
CA GLU A 122 -8.58 -19.00 6.79
C GLU A 122 -8.43 -17.49 6.55
N CYS A 123 -8.40 -16.68 7.60
CA CYS A 123 -8.24 -15.24 7.53
C CYS A 123 -6.77 -14.85 7.49
N THR A 124 -6.34 -14.17 6.43
CA THR A 124 -4.95 -13.73 6.27
C THR A 124 -4.62 -12.42 6.98
N GLY A 125 -5.47 -11.97 7.91
CA GLY A 125 -5.29 -10.71 8.64
C GLY A 125 -4.21 -10.76 9.73
N CYS A 126 -4.01 -11.92 10.37
CA CYS A 126 -2.97 -12.15 11.38
C CYS A 126 -1.98 -13.18 10.85
N GLN A 127 -0.69 -13.02 11.15
CA GLN A 127 0.34 -13.96 10.69
C GLN A 127 1.02 -14.71 11.84
N TRP A 128 0.94 -14.20 13.08
CA TRP A 128 1.76 -14.66 14.20
C TRP A 128 0.98 -15.00 15.48
N GLN A 129 -0.33 -15.25 15.42
CA GLN A 129 -1.06 -15.70 16.63
C GLN A 129 -0.58 -17.06 17.17
N HIS A 130 0.19 -17.82 16.37
CA HIS A 130 0.81 -19.08 16.78
C HIS A 130 2.19 -18.89 17.44
N LEU A 131 2.69 -17.66 17.54
CA LEU A 131 3.98 -17.29 18.12
C LEU A 131 3.74 -16.50 19.41
N SER A 132 4.41 -16.89 20.49
CA SER A 132 4.32 -16.20 21.79
C SER A 132 4.63 -14.71 21.64
N TYR A 133 3.98 -13.86 22.44
CA TYR A 133 4.11 -12.42 22.27
C TYR A 133 5.56 -11.93 22.46
N ASP A 134 6.28 -12.46 23.46
CA ASP A 134 7.70 -12.15 23.65
C ASP A 134 8.55 -12.51 22.43
N ALA A 135 8.26 -13.65 21.78
CA ALA A 135 8.95 -14.04 20.56
C ALA A 135 8.55 -13.18 19.35
N GLN A 136 7.31 -12.66 19.29
CA GLN A 136 6.92 -11.66 18.28
C GLN A 136 7.77 -10.41 18.43
N LEU A 137 7.93 -9.86 19.64
CA LEU A 137 8.73 -8.66 19.89
C LEU A 137 10.19 -8.87 19.51
N LYS A 138 10.78 -10.00 19.91
CA LYS A 138 12.15 -10.38 19.53
C LYS A 138 12.30 -10.46 18.01
N THR A 139 11.37 -11.14 17.35
CA THR A 139 11.38 -11.30 15.88
C THR A 139 11.25 -9.96 15.15
N LYS A 140 10.40 -9.04 15.64
CA LYS A 140 10.26 -7.69 15.07
C LYS A 140 11.58 -6.92 15.16
N ARG A 141 12.26 -6.98 16.30
CA ARG A 141 13.59 -6.36 16.46
C ARG A 141 14.61 -6.93 15.48
N GLU A 142 14.65 -8.25 15.34
CA GLU A 142 15.53 -8.94 14.40
C GLU A 142 15.24 -8.52 12.94
N LYS A 143 13.96 -8.42 12.55
CA LYS A 143 13.57 -7.92 11.22
C LYS A 143 14.06 -6.50 10.96
N VAL A 144 13.88 -5.58 11.91
CA VAL A 144 14.37 -4.20 11.78
C VAL A 144 15.90 -4.18 11.67
N THR A 145 16.59 -4.90 12.56
CA THR A 145 18.05 -5.01 12.56
C THR A 145 18.57 -5.52 11.21
N GLY A 146 17.98 -6.61 10.70
CA GLY A 146 18.37 -7.21 9.43
C GLY A 146 18.08 -6.32 8.22
N ALA A 147 17.00 -5.53 8.24
CA ALA A 147 16.69 -4.57 7.19
C ALA A 147 17.72 -3.42 7.16
N LEU A 148 18.08 -2.87 8.32
CA LEU A 148 19.10 -1.83 8.42
C LEU A 148 20.49 -2.33 8.01
N GLN A 149 20.82 -3.60 8.33
CA GLN A 149 22.08 -4.22 7.91
C GLN A 149 22.15 -4.46 6.40
N ARG A 150 21.11 -5.04 5.79
CA ARG A 150 21.12 -5.38 4.35
C ARG A 150 20.87 -4.20 3.43
N VAL A 151 19.97 -3.31 3.79
CA VAL A 151 19.48 -2.23 2.90
C VAL A 151 20.10 -0.90 3.28
N GLY A 152 20.24 -0.64 4.59
CA GLY A 152 20.89 0.56 5.10
C GLY A 152 22.42 0.48 5.20
N ASP A 153 23.00 -0.70 4.96
CA ASP A 153 24.43 -1.02 5.12
C ASP A 153 25.02 -0.72 6.52
N PHE A 154 24.18 -0.59 7.55
CA PHE A 154 24.65 -0.38 8.92
C PHE A 154 25.22 -1.69 9.48
N ALA A 155 26.51 -1.75 9.80
CA ALA A 155 27.11 -2.96 10.37
C ALA A 155 26.48 -3.34 11.72
N ASN A 156 26.39 -2.35 12.62
CA ASN A 156 25.81 -2.50 13.97
C ASN A 156 24.73 -1.42 14.20
N PRO A 157 23.53 -1.56 13.60
CA PRO A 157 22.50 -0.54 13.75
C PRO A 157 22.03 -0.44 15.22
N PRO A 158 21.85 0.77 15.76
CA PRO A 158 21.46 0.98 17.16
C PRO A 158 19.95 0.75 17.37
N VAL A 159 19.50 -0.50 17.24
CA VAL A 159 18.08 -0.87 17.40
C VAL A 159 17.78 -1.22 18.85
N SER A 160 16.90 -0.47 19.50
CA SER A 160 16.45 -0.79 20.88
C SER A 160 15.40 -1.89 20.93
N GLU A 161 14.99 -2.27 22.14
CA GLU A 161 13.89 -3.23 22.31
C GLU A 161 12.59 -2.69 21.73
N VAL A 162 11.77 -3.58 21.17
CA VAL A 162 10.44 -3.21 20.67
C VAL A 162 9.57 -2.76 21.83
N LYS A 163 8.99 -1.56 21.71
CA LYS A 163 7.97 -1.09 22.65
C LYS A 163 6.72 -1.97 22.48
N PRO A 164 6.32 -2.77 23.49
CA PRO A 164 5.13 -3.59 23.36
C PRO A 164 3.87 -2.73 23.29
N SER A 165 2.85 -3.26 22.61
CA SER A 165 1.49 -2.73 22.70
C SER A 165 0.94 -2.98 24.11
N PRO A 166 0.21 -2.02 24.72
CA PRO A 166 -0.47 -2.27 25.98
C PRO A 166 -1.49 -3.40 25.89
N ASN A 167 -2.05 -3.62 24.70
CA ASN A 167 -3.01 -4.68 24.43
C ASN A 167 -2.60 -5.44 23.16
N GLU A 168 -2.46 -6.75 23.28
CA GLU A 168 -2.19 -7.68 22.17
C GLU A 168 -3.40 -7.87 21.23
N TYR A 169 -4.59 -7.59 21.76
CA TYR A 169 -5.89 -7.76 21.12
C TYR A 169 -6.76 -6.53 21.44
N GLY A 170 -7.84 -6.32 20.68
CA GLY A 170 -8.79 -5.22 20.93
C GLY A 170 -8.23 -3.81 20.71
N TYR A 171 -7.03 -3.68 20.13
CA TYR A 171 -6.36 -2.40 19.92
C TYR A 171 -6.85 -1.66 18.66
N ARG A 172 -7.37 -2.39 17.66
CA ARG A 172 -7.63 -1.87 16.32
C ARG A 172 -8.98 -1.15 16.26
N ASN A 173 -8.95 0.17 16.12
CA ASN A 173 -10.15 1.02 16.07
C ASN A 173 -10.75 1.23 14.66
N HIS A 174 -10.11 0.71 13.60
CA HIS A 174 -10.54 0.84 12.21
C HIS A 174 -10.45 -0.47 11.43
N ALA A 175 -11.52 -0.81 10.73
CA ALA A 175 -11.59 -1.95 9.82
C ALA A 175 -12.29 -1.57 8.51
N ARG A 176 -11.78 -2.12 7.39
CA ARG A 176 -12.45 -2.08 6.07
C ARG A 176 -12.81 -3.50 5.69
N PHE A 177 -14.10 -3.81 5.60
CA PHE A 177 -14.63 -5.12 5.28
C PHE A 177 -14.91 -5.25 3.79
N THR A 178 -14.70 -6.45 3.26
CA THR A 178 -15.30 -6.88 2.00
C THR A 178 -16.69 -7.44 2.30
N ILE A 179 -17.64 -7.22 1.39
CA ILE A 179 -18.99 -7.74 1.49
C ILE A 179 -19.23 -8.76 0.37
N ASN A 180 -19.78 -9.92 0.73
CA ASN A 180 -20.18 -10.94 -0.24
C ASN A 180 -21.56 -10.65 -0.84
N ARG A 181 -22.04 -11.51 -1.75
CA ARG A 181 -23.34 -11.31 -2.43
C ARG A 181 -24.54 -11.40 -1.49
N GLU A 182 -24.38 -12.10 -0.38
CA GLU A 182 -25.39 -12.27 0.66
C GLU A 182 -25.39 -11.12 1.68
N GLY A 183 -24.51 -10.12 1.53
CA GLY A 183 -24.43 -8.97 2.44
C GLY A 183 -23.59 -9.21 3.70
N ALA A 184 -22.91 -10.35 3.82
CA ALA A 184 -22.04 -10.68 4.93
C ALA A 184 -20.70 -9.94 4.84
N LEU A 185 -20.21 -9.46 5.98
CA LEU A 185 -18.94 -8.77 6.17
C LEU A 185 -17.84 -9.78 6.51
N GLY A 186 -16.68 -9.57 5.89
CA GLY A 186 -15.53 -10.43 6.09
C GLY A 186 -14.31 -9.94 5.32
N TYR A 187 -13.39 -10.88 5.07
CA TYR A 187 -12.16 -10.64 4.33
C TYR A 187 -12.00 -11.67 3.23
N VAL A 188 -11.25 -11.32 2.19
CA VAL A 188 -10.82 -12.28 1.16
C VAL A 188 -9.45 -12.81 1.54
N ASN A 189 -9.33 -14.13 1.66
CA ASN A 189 -8.04 -14.79 1.88
C ASN A 189 -7.08 -14.44 0.72
N ARG A 190 -5.90 -13.94 1.04
CA ARG A 190 -4.91 -13.47 0.07
C ARG A 190 -4.44 -14.56 -0.91
N GLU A 191 -4.31 -15.79 -0.43
CA GLU A 191 -3.79 -16.93 -1.20
C GLU A 191 -4.90 -17.63 -1.99
N THR A 192 -5.98 -18.03 -1.31
CA THR A 192 -7.06 -18.83 -1.91
C THR A 192 -8.11 -17.99 -2.61
N ARG A 193 -8.12 -16.66 -2.38
CA ARG A 193 -9.15 -15.71 -2.85
C ARG A 193 -10.56 -16.03 -2.39
N GLN A 194 -10.71 -16.90 -1.40
CA GLN A 194 -12.00 -17.24 -0.81
C GLN A 194 -12.44 -16.18 0.20
N PHE A 195 -13.73 -15.88 0.21
CA PHE A 195 -14.33 -15.01 1.21
C PHE A 195 -14.44 -15.76 2.55
N VAL A 196 -13.98 -15.10 3.62
CA VAL A 196 -14.03 -15.57 5.00
C VAL A 196 -14.91 -14.60 5.78
N ARG A 197 -16.09 -15.09 6.18
CA ARG A 197 -17.00 -14.36 7.07
C ARG A 197 -16.33 -14.17 8.42
N ILE A 198 -16.42 -12.95 8.96
CA ILE A 198 -15.92 -12.63 10.31
C ILE A 198 -17.08 -12.13 11.15
N ASP A 199 -17.43 -12.86 12.20
CA ASP A 199 -18.45 -12.41 13.17
C ASP A 199 -17.81 -11.63 14.32
N LYS A 200 -16.57 -11.96 14.68
CA LYS A 200 -15.79 -11.24 15.69
C LYS A 200 -14.30 -11.33 15.41
N CYS A 201 -13.62 -10.18 15.31
CA CYS A 201 -12.17 -10.14 15.17
C CYS A 201 -11.50 -9.79 16.50
N LEU A 202 -10.57 -10.65 16.96
CA LEU A 202 -9.86 -10.43 18.24
C LEU A 202 -8.96 -9.18 18.22
N LEU A 203 -8.47 -8.73 17.04
CA LEU A 203 -7.67 -7.50 16.98
C LEU A 203 -8.52 -6.23 17.15
N MET A 204 -9.81 -6.30 16.81
CA MET A 204 -10.67 -5.13 16.74
C MET A 204 -11.19 -4.72 18.11
N HIS A 205 -11.21 -3.42 18.36
CA HIS A 205 -11.86 -2.83 19.53
C HIS A 205 -13.34 -3.23 19.60
N ASP A 206 -13.89 -3.33 20.80
CA ASP A 206 -15.27 -3.77 21.03
C ASP A 206 -16.29 -2.92 20.27
N GLY A 207 -16.03 -1.62 20.10
CA GLY A 207 -16.90 -0.73 19.30
C GLY A 207 -17.01 -1.17 17.84
N VAL A 208 -15.90 -1.60 17.23
CA VAL A 208 -15.91 -2.10 15.84
C VAL A 208 -16.62 -3.44 15.77
N ASN A 209 -16.36 -4.36 16.71
CA ASN A 209 -17.01 -5.67 16.73
C ASN A 209 -18.54 -5.57 16.96
N LYS A 210 -19.01 -4.62 17.78
CA LYS A 210 -20.45 -4.38 17.96
C LYS A 210 -21.12 -3.92 16.65
N LEU A 211 -20.50 -2.97 15.96
CA LEU A 211 -21.01 -2.48 14.68
C LEU A 211 -20.95 -3.57 13.59
N LEU A 212 -19.91 -4.41 13.59
CA LEU A 212 -19.82 -5.58 12.72
C LEU A 212 -21.00 -6.53 12.95
N GLU A 213 -21.32 -6.87 14.21
CA GLU A 213 -22.45 -7.73 14.57
C GLU A 213 -23.79 -7.14 14.11
N GLU A 214 -24.00 -5.83 14.28
CA GLU A 214 -25.24 -5.14 13.89
C GLU A 214 -25.42 -5.02 12.38
N LEU A 215 -24.32 -4.91 11.62
CA LEU A 215 -24.33 -4.76 10.16
C LEU A 215 -24.32 -6.09 9.40
N GLN A 216 -23.93 -7.18 10.07
CA GLN A 216 -23.75 -8.49 9.47
C GLN A 216 -24.98 -8.92 8.67
N ASP A 217 -24.74 -9.48 7.47
CA ASP A 217 -25.76 -9.98 6.53
C ASP A 217 -26.69 -8.93 5.89
N ASN A 218 -26.58 -7.65 6.26
CA ASN A 218 -27.49 -6.61 5.81
C ASN A 218 -26.85 -5.61 4.82
N CYS A 219 -25.61 -5.84 4.39
CA CYS A 219 -24.83 -4.86 3.61
C CYS A 219 -24.74 -5.13 2.11
N GLY A 220 -25.62 -5.96 1.54
CA GLY A 220 -25.54 -6.42 0.14
C GLY A 220 -25.64 -5.33 -0.95
N GLU A 221 -25.95 -4.10 -0.58
CA GLU A 221 -26.01 -2.92 -1.47
C GLU A 221 -24.64 -2.27 -1.75
N THR A 222 -23.57 -2.68 -1.07
CA THR A 222 -22.19 -2.27 -1.35
C THR A 222 -21.24 -3.46 -1.32
N THR A 223 -20.08 -3.34 -1.95
CA THR A 223 -19.03 -4.36 -1.96
C THR A 223 -18.01 -4.18 -0.86
N GLN A 224 -17.98 -3.00 -0.23
CA GLN A 224 -17.04 -2.66 0.84
C GLN A 224 -17.66 -1.69 1.83
N LEU A 225 -17.24 -1.83 3.09
CA LEU A 225 -17.71 -1.00 4.19
C LEU A 225 -16.56 -0.75 5.18
N SER A 226 -16.40 0.50 5.61
CA SER A 226 -15.43 0.94 6.61
C SER A 226 -16.14 1.20 7.93
N ILE A 227 -15.62 0.62 9.00
CA ILE A 227 -16.05 0.86 10.39
C ILE A 227 -14.88 1.48 11.15
N ARG A 228 -15.08 2.65 11.72
CA ARG A 228 -14.21 3.24 12.74
C ARG A 228 -15.00 3.35 14.03
N ALA A 229 -14.40 2.96 15.15
CA ALA A 229 -15.01 3.14 16.45
C ALA A 229 -13.95 3.60 17.44
N SER A 230 -14.17 4.76 18.01
CA SER A 230 -13.31 5.38 19.00
C SER A 230 -13.06 4.46 20.18
N LYS A 231 -11.81 4.45 20.66
CA LYS A 231 -11.45 3.71 21.87
C LYS A 231 -11.98 4.41 23.12
N TYR A 232 -12.06 5.74 23.13
CA TYR A 232 -12.27 6.52 24.36
C TYR A 232 -13.56 7.34 24.38
N SER A 233 -14.00 7.92 23.27
CA SER A 233 -15.18 8.80 23.22
C SER A 233 -16.50 8.06 23.00
N GLY A 234 -16.43 6.80 22.53
CA GLY A 234 -17.60 6.03 22.09
C GLY A 234 -18.18 6.50 20.76
N ASP A 235 -17.58 7.50 20.11
CA ASP A 235 -17.96 7.95 18.77
C ASP A 235 -17.55 6.92 17.70
N PHE A 236 -18.25 6.93 16.57
CA PHE A 236 -18.01 5.96 15.51
C PHE A 236 -18.42 6.49 14.13
N LEU A 237 -17.92 5.82 13.11
CA LEU A 237 -18.23 6.09 11.71
C LEU A 237 -18.40 4.77 10.96
N VAL A 238 -19.48 4.69 10.19
CA VAL A 238 -19.73 3.62 9.22
C VAL A 238 -19.90 4.24 7.85
N GLN A 239 -19.12 3.81 6.87
CA GLN A 239 -19.15 4.30 5.48
C GLN A 239 -19.13 3.14 4.49
N PRO A 240 -19.94 3.14 3.42
CA PRO A 240 -20.83 4.23 2.96
C PRO A 240 -22.13 4.37 3.77
N TYR A 241 -23.00 5.31 3.36
CA TYR A 241 -24.39 5.37 3.81
C TYR A 241 -25.16 4.13 3.33
N MET A 242 -25.99 3.58 4.20
CA MET A 242 -26.76 2.35 3.98
C MET A 242 -28.26 2.63 4.16
N VAL A 243 -29.09 2.03 3.31
CA VAL A 243 -30.56 2.18 3.30
C VAL A 243 -31.31 0.90 3.69
N HIS A 244 -30.62 -0.23 3.85
CA HIS A 244 -31.25 -1.49 4.21
C HIS A 244 -32.10 -1.36 5.50
N PRO A 245 -33.38 -1.79 5.50
CA PRO A 245 -34.32 -1.50 6.59
C PRO A 245 -33.97 -2.18 7.93
N ASP A 246 -33.18 -3.26 7.89
CA ASP A 246 -32.72 -3.95 9.10
C ASP A 246 -31.45 -3.33 9.71
N ILE A 247 -30.78 -2.40 9.02
CA ILE A 247 -29.65 -1.63 9.57
C ILE A 247 -30.19 -0.53 10.48
N ARG A 248 -30.00 -0.69 11.80
CA ARG A 248 -30.48 0.26 12.82
C ARG A 248 -29.43 1.28 13.26
N VAL A 249 -28.17 1.03 12.93
CA VAL A 249 -27.08 1.94 13.24
C VAL A 249 -27.03 3.09 12.25
N THR A 250 -26.59 4.26 12.72
CA THR A 250 -26.31 5.37 11.80
C THR A 250 -25.12 5.02 10.92
N THR A 251 -25.29 5.23 9.62
CA THR A 251 -24.26 5.05 8.59
C THR A 251 -24.12 6.32 7.76
N GLY A 252 -23.07 6.42 6.96
CA GLY A 252 -22.79 7.61 6.14
C GLY A 252 -22.20 8.79 6.89
N GLN A 253 -21.74 8.62 8.15
CA GLN A 253 -21.07 9.69 8.89
C GLN A 253 -19.82 10.14 8.14
N LYS A 254 -19.63 11.44 7.94
CA LYS A 254 -18.45 11.96 7.21
C LYS A 254 -17.18 11.97 8.07
N LYS A 255 -17.35 12.07 9.38
CA LYS A 255 -16.27 12.21 10.37
C LYS A 255 -16.65 11.49 11.67
N TYR A 256 -15.64 11.12 12.46
CA TYR A 256 -15.77 10.70 13.86
C TYR A 256 -14.64 11.31 14.69
N THR A 257 -14.77 11.26 16.01
CA THR A 257 -13.80 11.79 16.96
C THR A 257 -13.11 10.66 17.72
N GLU A 258 -11.79 10.67 17.75
CA GLU A 258 -10.95 9.75 18.54
C GLU A 258 -10.09 10.54 19.53
N SER A 259 -9.62 9.90 20.60
CA SER A 259 -8.68 10.53 21.54
C SER A 259 -7.31 9.87 21.54
N VAL A 260 -6.27 10.70 21.54
CA VAL A 260 -4.87 10.26 21.66
C VAL A 260 -4.19 11.15 22.70
N ASP A 261 -3.65 10.54 23.76
CA ASP A 261 -2.98 11.24 24.87
C ASP A 261 -3.74 12.48 25.38
N GLY A 262 -5.05 12.35 25.57
CA GLY A 262 -5.94 13.40 26.08
C GLY A 262 -6.34 14.49 25.08
N HIS A 263 -5.86 14.44 23.83
CA HIS A 263 -6.28 15.34 22.75
C HIS A 263 -7.38 14.67 21.91
N GLU A 264 -8.36 15.45 21.47
CA GLU A 264 -9.43 14.99 20.58
C GLU A 264 -9.07 15.25 19.12
N PHE A 265 -9.22 14.23 18.28
CA PHE A 265 -8.98 14.27 16.85
C PHE A 265 -10.27 13.94 16.12
N LEU A 266 -10.80 14.94 15.43
CA LEU A 266 -11.78 14.74 14.38
C LEU A 266 -11.09 14.19 13.13
N VAL A 267 -11.59 13.07 12.65
CA VAL A 267 -11.02 12.34 11.53
C VAL A 267 -12.11 12.09 10.50
N SER A 268 -11.93 12.66 9.31
CA SER A 268 -12.81 12.38 8.18
C SER A 268 -12.62 10.96 7.65
N SER A 269 -13.67 10.40 7.04
CA SER A 269 -13.65 9.06 6.44
C SER A 269 -12.40 8.74 5.59
N PRO A 270 -12.00 9.60 4.62
CA PRO A 270 -10.83 9.33 3.78
C PRO A 270 -9.49 9.61 4.48
N SER A 271 -9.48 10.32 5.61
CA SER A 271 -8.26 10.73 6.29
C SER A 271 -7.60 9.53 6.97
N PHE A 272 -6.27 9.42 6.81
CA PHE A 272 -5.50 8.41 7.54
C PHE A 272 -5.47 8.73 9.04
N PHE A 273 -5.56 7.69 9.86
CA PHE A 273 -5.37 7.79 11.31
C PHE A 273 -4.80 6.49 11.85
N GLN A 274 -3.99 6.60 12.90
CA GLN A 274 -3.35 5.43 13.50
C GLN A 274 -4.39 4.49 14.12
N VAL A 275 -4.30 3.21 13.77
CA VAL A 275 -5.31 2.21 14.19
C VAL A 275 -5.13 1.72 15.62
N ASN A 276 -3.96 1.98 16.21
CA ASN A 276 -3.61 1.68 17.61
C ASN A 276 -3.19 2.99 18.29
N VAL A 277 -4.16 3.68 18.88
CA VAL A 277 -3.97 5.01 19.47
C VAL A 277 -2.98 5.05 20.64
N ASP A 278 -2.85 3.94 21.38
CA ASP A 278 -1.89 3.88 22.48
C ASP A 278 -0.44 3.85 21.96
N GLN A 279 -0.22 3.16 20.84
CA GLN A 279 1.08 3.13 20.19
C GLN A 279 1.38 4.42 19.44
N ALA A 280 0.37 5.11 18.91
CA ALA A 280 0.54 6.47 18.37
C ALA A 280 1.03 7.45 19.47
N ALA A 281 0.40 7.42 20.65
CA ALA A 281 0.85 8.20 21.80
C ALA A 281 2.27 7.80 22.24
N ALA A 282 2.60 6.50 22.24
CA ALA A 282 3.94 6.03 22.56
C ALA A 282 5.00 6.52 21.56
N ALA A 283 4.69 6.52 20.25
CA ALA A 283 5.59 7.05 19.23
C ALA A 283 5.85 8.55 19.43
N ALA A 284 4.80 9.34 19.67
CA ALA A 284 4.94 10.76 19.98
C ALA A 284 5.78 10.99 21.26
N GLY A 285 5.58 10.15 22.29
CA GLY A 285 6.40 10.17 23.51
C GLY A 285 7.88 9.90 23.23
N ILE A 286 8.19 8.91 22.38
CA ILE A 286 9.58 8.63 21.96
C ILE A 286 10.19 9.85 21.26
N VAL A 287 9.47 10.46 20.31
CA VAL A 287 9.95 11.66 19.59
C VAL A 287 10.22 12.79 20.58
N ARG A 288 9.26 13.11 21.45
CA ARG A 288 9.38 14.16 22.46
C ARG A 288 10.57 13.96 23.38
N ASP A 289 10.67 12.77 23.96
CA ASP A 289 11.60 12.50 25.05
C ASP A 289 13.04 12.34 24.53
N ARG A 290 13.22 11.77 23.33
CA ARG A 290 14.55 11.43 22.80
C ARG A 290 15.14 12.46 21.84
N LEU A 291 14.32 13.29 21.19
CA LEU A 291 14.83 14.48 20.49
C LEU A 291 15.13 15.65 21.43
N HIS A 292 14.85 15.50 22.73
CA HIS A 292 15.07 16.54 23.75
C HIS A 292 14.42 17.87 23.35
N LEU A 293 13.15 17.84 22.97
CA LEU A 293 12.41 19.03 22.53
C LEU A 293 12.38 20.10 23.63
N THR A 294 12.55 21.36 23.23
CA THR A 294 12.56 22.51 24.14
C THR A 294 11.62 23.61 23.66
N GLN A 295 11.21 24.49 24.58
CA GLN A 295 10.35 25.66 24.28
C GLN A 295 11.02 26.70 23.36
N ASP A 296 12.27 26.51 22.96
CA ASP A 296 12.96 27.35 21.98
C ASP A 296 12.92 26.76 20.56
N ASP A 297 12.53 25.49 20.42
CA ASP A 297 12.56 24.76 19.15
C ASP A 297 11.44 25.19 18.20
N VAL A 298 11.78 25.36 16.93
CA VAL A 298 10.82 25.32 15.82
C VAL A 298 10.87 23.92 15.24
N LEU A 299 9.75 23.20 15.32
CA LEU A 299 9.57 21.85 14.83
C LEU A 299 8.84 21.88 13.48
N LEU A 300 9.33 21.10 12.52
CA LEU A 300 8.59 20.79 11.31
C LEU A 300 8.02 19.37 11.42
N ASP A 301 6.71 19.23 11.27
CA ASP A 301 6.01 17.96 11.09
C ASP A 301 5.66 17.79 9.61
N ALA A 302 6.41 16.96 8.90
CA ALA A 302 6.23 16.71 7.48
C ALA A 302 5.44 15.41 7.28
N TYR A 303 4.48 15.46 6.34
CA TYR A 303 3.45 14.43 6.16
C TYR A 303 2.49 14.37 7.37
N THR A 304 2.08 15.55 7.88
CA THR A 304 1.37 15.66 9.17
C THR A 304 0.01 14.95 9.21
N GLY A 305 -0.60 14.66 8.05
CA GLY A 305 -1.93 14.10 7.96
C GLY A 305 -2.95 14.97 8.69
N VAL A 306 -3.66 14.38 9.65
CA VAL A 306 -4.65 15.10 10.49
C VAL A 306 -4.03 15.84 11.69
N GLY A 307 -2.70 15.99 11.72
CA GLY A 307 -1.98 16.76 12.73
C GLY A 307 -1.53 15.96 13.96
N THR A 308 -1.43 14.63 13.89
CA THR A 308 -1.20 13.78 15.08
C THR A 308 0.08 14.18 15.84
N PHE A 309 1.25 14.16 15.18
CA PHE A 309 2.50 14.55 15.82
C PHE A 309 2.54 16.05 16.09
N ALA A 310 2.13 16.88 15.13
CA ALA A 310 2.05 18.33 15.29
C ALA A 310 1.32 18.75 16.57
N ILE A 311 0.15 18.17 16.85
CA ILE A 311 -0.68 18.48 18.01
C ILE A 311 -0.08 17.92 19.29
N LEU A 312 0.32 16.65 19.31
CA LEU A 312 0.88 15.99 20.49
C LEU A 312 2.21 16.63 20.95
N LEU A 313 3.00 17.16 20.01
CA LEU A 313 4.30 17.77 20.29
C LEU A 313 4.22 19.29 20.48
N ALA A 314 3.11 19.93 20.13
CA ALA A 314 2.94 21.39 20.17
C ALA A 314 3.28 22.01 21.53
N SER A 315 2.90 21.36 22.62
CA SER A 315 3.15 21.84 23.98
C SER A 315 4.63 21.78 24.38
N SER A 316 5.47 21.07 23.62
CA SER A 316 6.89 20.83 23.91
C SER A 316 7.83 21.79 23.18
N VAL A 317 7.32 22.61 22.25
CA VAL A 317 8.13 23.43 21.34
C VAL A 317 7.61 24.86 21.22
N LYS A 318 8.45 25.77 20.74
CA LYS A 318 8.07 27.17 20.50
C LYS A 318 6.98 27.29 19.42
N GLN A 319 7.18 26.57 18.32
CA GLN A 319 6.34 26.62 17.13
C GLN A 319 6.41 25.28 16.40
N VAL A 320 5.28 24.86 15.84
CA VAL A 320 5.18 23.74 14.91
C VAL A 320 4.76 24.27 13.54
N ILE A 321 5.49 23.87 12.51
CA ILE A 321 5.10 24.02 11.11
C ILE A 321 4.70 22.63 10.63
N ALA A 322 3.49 22.46 10.15
CA ALA A 322 2.94 21.17 9.75
C ALA A 322 2.62 21.18 8.25
N VAL A 323 3.21 20.24 7.51
CA VAL A 323 3.12 20.17 6.04
C VAL A 323 2.34 18.93 5.62
N GLU A 324 1.34 19.14 4.77
CA GLU A 324 0.48 18.07 4.25
C GLU A 324 -0.04 18.45 2.86
N GLU A 325 -0.10 17.46 1.95
CA GLU A 325 -0.55 17.67 0.57
C GLU A 325 -2.08 17.55 0.41
N SER A 326 -2.71 16.76 1.27
CA SER A 326 -4.15 16.54 1.29
C SER A 326 -4.88 17.71 1.95
N SER A 327 -5.63 18.46 1.15
CA SER A 327 -6.47 19.56 1.64
C SER A 327 -7.53 19.09 2.65
N ALA A 328 -8.04 17.86 2.50
CA ALA A 328 -8.99 17.26 3.44
C ALA A 328 -8.33 16.98 4.81
N ALA A 329 -7.11 16.43 4.81
CA ALA A 329 -6.36 16.16 6.03
C ALA A 329 -5.96 17.47 6.73
N VAL A 330 -5.53 18.49 5.98
CA VAL A 330 -5.25 19.84 6.53
C VAL A 330 -6.51 20.46 7.15
N ALA A 331 -7.69 20.29 6.54
CA ALA A 331 -8.93 20.80 7.09
C ALA A 331 -9.28 20.14 8.43
N ASP A 332 -9.09 18.83 8.54
CA ASP A 332 -9.22 18.10 9.80
C ASP A 332 -8.17 18.57 10.82
N ALA A 333 -6.90 18.68 10.42
CA ALA A 333 -5.80 19.09 11.30
C ALA A 333 -6.01 20.49 11.89
N LYS A 334 -6.49 21.44 11.09
CA LYS A 334 -6.84 22.80 11.57
C LYS A 334 -7.97 22.78 12.61
N GLN A 335 -8.92 21.86 12.47
CA GLN A 335 -9.99 21.69 13.45
C GLN A 335 -9.47 21.03 14.73
N ASN A 336 -8.60 20.02 14.59
CA ASN A 336 -8.00 19.25 15.68
C ASN A 336 -7.03 20.09 16.52
N ALA A 337 -6.32 21.03 15.90
CA ALA A 337 -5.40 21.93 16.58
C ALA A 337 -6.07 22.85 17.62
N GLY A 338 -7.42 22.86 17.68
CA GLY A 338 -8.28 23.52 18.68
C GLY A 338 -7.57 24.29 19.80
N GLY A 339 -7.40 25.60 19.60
CA GLY A 339 -6.87 26.53 20.62
C GLY A 339 -5.35 26.58 20.76
N LEU A 340 -4.58 25.73 20.06
CA LEU A 340 -3.13 25.80 20.03
C LEU A 340 -2.68 26.96 19.15
N SER A 341 -2.05 27.97 19.76
CA SER A 341 -1.65 29.20 19.06
C SER A 341 -0.30 29.11 18.34
N ASN A 342 0.43 28.01 18.51
CA ASN A 342 1.78 27.82 18.00
C ASN A 342 1.88 26.80 16.85
N LEU A 343 0.77 26.46 16.18
CA LEU A 343 0.75 25.59 15.00
C LEU A 343 0.44 26.39 13.73
N GLU A 344 1.25 26.16 12.70
CA GLU A 344 1.02 26.67 11.35
C GLU A 344 0.90 25.50 10.37
N PHE A 345 -0.17 25.48 9.58
CA PHE A 345 -0.39 24.44 8.57
C PHE A 345 -0.10 24.96 7.17
N VAL A 346 0.76 24.25 6.44
CA VAL A 346 1.14 24.54 5.06
C VAL A 346 0.62 23.44 4.15
N LEU A 347 -0.27 23.81 3.21
CA LEU A 347 -0.77 22.91 2.19
C LEU A 347 0.25 22.79 1.05
N GLY A 348 0.77 21.60 0.81
CA GLY A 348 1.71 21.33 -0.27
C GLY A 348 2.49 20.05 -0.07
N ARG A 349 3.19 19.61 -1.12
CA ARG A 349 4.08 18.46 -1.05
C ARG A 349 5.32 18.80 -0.23
N THR A 350 5.75 17.87 0.63
CA THR A 350 6.91 18.05 1.51
C THR A 350 8.15 18.50 0.74
N GLU A 351 8.48 17.87 -0.39
CA GLU A 351 9.66 18.20 -1.20
C GLU A 351 9.63 19.62 -1.79
N ASP A 352 8.44 20.18 -2.03
CA ASP A 352 8.30 21.54 -2.58
C ASP A 352 8.34 22.60 -1.48
N VAL A 353 7.76 22.26 -0.31
CA VAL A 353 7.62 23.19 0.82
C VAL A 353 8.93 23.34 1.57
N LEU A 354 9.70 22.26 1.77
CA LEU A 354 10.95 22.27 2.54
C LEU A 354 11.94 23.37 2.11
N ARG A 355 12.07 23.64 0.79
CA ARG A 355 12.98 24.65 0.25
C ARG A 355 12.50 26.10 0.42
N ARG A 356 11.22 26.29 0.78
CA ARG A 356 10.55 27.60 0.81
C ARG A 356 10.08 28.01 2.20
N LEU A 357 10.46 27.26 3.23
CA LEU A 357 10.07 27.56 4.60
C LEU A 357 10.64 28.94 5.03
N PRO A 358 9.83 29.77 5.70
CA PRO A 358 10.24 31.12 6.11
C PRO A 358 11.28 31.10 7.24
N VAL A 359 11.36 29.99 7.96
CA VAL A 359 12.29 29.75 9.06
C VAL A 359 12.91 28.36 8.88
N THR A 360 14.18 28.21 9.24
CA THR A 360 14.84 26.90 9.23
C THR A 360 14.52 26.18 10.55
N PRO A 361 13.69 25.12 10.53
CA PRO A 361 13.38 24.35 11.73
C PRO A 361 14.63 23.65 12.26
N ALA A 362 14.82 23.67 13.57
CA ALA A 362 15.93 22.96 14.22
C ALA A 362 15.65 21.46 14.37
N VAL A 363 14.36 21.09 14.35
CA VAL A 363 13.86 19.73 14.54
C VAL A 363 12.87 19.37 13.43
N VAL A 364 12.99 18.17 12.87
CA VAL A 364 12.04 17.65 11.89
C VAL A 364 11.49 16.30 12.32
N VAL A 365 10.20 16.10 12.15
CA VAL A 365 9.53 14.80 12.19
C VAL A 365 9.09 14.46 10.77
N LEU A 366 9.45 13.28 10.28
CA LEU A 366 9.02 12.71 9.00
C LEU A 366 8.13 11.50 9.28
N ASP A 367 6.90 11.46 8.77
CA ASP A 367 6.02 10.28 8.79
C ASP A 367 5.51 9.95 7.36
N PRO A 368 6.40 9.56 6.43
CA PRO A 368 6.04 9.33 5.04
C PRO A 368 5.18 8.06 4.85
N PRO A 369 4.54 7.90 3.67
CA PRO A 369 3.88 6.65 3.32
C PRO A 369 4.86 5.47 3.22
N ARG A 370 4.35 4.25 3.06
CA ARG A 370 5.14 2.99 2.97
C ARG A 370 6.30 3.01 1.98
N SER A 371 6.21 3.80 0.91
CA SER A 371 7.28 3.98 -0.08
C SER A 371 8.51 4.71 0.45
N GLY A 372 8.43 5.29 1.65
CA GLY A 372 9.41 6.21 2.22
C GLY A 372 9.33 7.60 1.61
N CYS A 373 10.35 8.42 1.88
CA CYS A 373 10.46 9.78 1.35
C CYS A 373 10.82 9.76 -0.14
N GLN A 374 10.32 10.77 -0.85
CA GLN A 374 10.83 11.08 -2.19
C GLN A 374 12.31 11.50 -2.10
N PRO A 375 13.17 11.16 -3.07
CA PRO A 375 14.59 11.55 -3.07
C PRO A 375 14.78 13.06 -2.87
N ARG A 376 13.98 13.87 -3.55
CA ARG A 376 14.01 15.34 -3.40
C ARG A 376 13.66 15.84 -2.00
N ALA A 377 12.83 15.11 -1.25
CA ALA A 377 12.53 15.46 0.14
C ALA A 377 13.76 15.21 1.03
N LEU A 378 14.46 14.09 0.83
CA LEU A 378 15.71 13.77 1.55
C LEU A 378 16.82 14.77 1.21
N GLU A 379 17.01 15.10 -0.06
CA GLU A 379 17.94 16.15 -0.52
C GLU A 379 17.62 17.48 0.16
N SER A 380 16.35 17.90 0.14
CA SER A 380 15.93 19.17 0.75
C SER A 380 16.15 19.17 2.26
N LEU A 381 15.97 18.03 2.94
CA LEU A 381 16.27 17.87 4.37
C LEU A 381 17.78 17.97 4.65
N ILE A 382 18.60 17.37 3.80
CA ILE A 382 20.07 17.42 3.90
C ILE A 382 20.56 18.87 3.71
N GLU A 383 20.04 19.56 2.69
CA GLU A 383 20.32 20.98 2.42
C GLU A 383 19.86 21.88 3.58
N MET A 384 18.64 21.69 4.08
CA MET A 384 18.06 22.49 5.18
C MET A 384 18.81 22.31 6.50
N ALA A 385 19.47 21.17 6.69
CA ALA A 385 20.38 20.94 7.81
C ALA A 385 19.80 20.99 9.24
N PRO A 386 18.54 20.57 9.53
CA PRO A 386 18.04 20.53 10.90
C PRO A 386 18.98 19.76 11.84
N SER A 387 19.11 20.25 13.06
CA SER A 387 20.01 19.65 14.05
C SER A 387 19.60 18.24 14.47
N ARG A 388 18.30 17.94 14.42
CA ARG A 388 17.66 16.74 14.95
C ARG A 388 16.51 16.31 14.03
N VAL A 389 16.41 15.03 13.76
CA VAL A 389 15.36 14.44 12.92
C VAL A 389 14.80 13.19 13.59
N ALA A 390 13.47 13.07 13.65
CA ALA A 390 12.80 11.80 13.83
C ALA A 390 12.20 11.35 12.50
N TYR A 391 12.45 10.11 12.11
CA TYR A 391 11.84 9.46 10.97
C TYR A 391 10.96 8.31 11.48
N VAL A 392 9.66 8.44 11.29
CA VAL A 392 8.64 7.43 11.60
C VAL A 392 8.39 6.58 10.36
N SER A 393 8.38 5.26 10.49
CA SER A 393 8.13 4.37 9.35
C SER A 393 7.48 3.05 9.76
N CYS A 394 6.50 2.61 8.98
CA CYS A 394 5.89 1.28 9.09
C CYS A 394 6.58 0.21 8.22
N ASP A 395 7.64 0.56 7.49
CA ASP A 395 8.45 -0.36 6.68
C ASP A 395 9.95 -0.18 6.96
N ALA A 396 10.59 -1.26 7.41
CA ALA A 396 11.98 -1.23 7.83
C ALA A 396 12.99 -1.22 6.67
N GLU A 397 12.61 -1.72 5.48
CA GLU A 397 13.50 -1.75 4.32
C GLU A 397 13.59 -0.36 3.68
N THR A 398 12.46 0.31 3.47
CA THR A 398 12.45 1.69 2.97
C THR A 398 13.05 2.66 3.98
N LEU A 399 12.84 2.43 5.29
CA LEU A 399 13.54 3.16 6.35
C LEU A 399 15.06 2.99 6.21
N GLY A 400 15.57 1.76 6.05
CA GLY A 400 17.01 1.51 5.90
C GLY A 400 17.61 2.24 4.70
N ARG A 401 16.92 2.23 3.55
CA ARG A 401 17.31 2.97 2.35
C ARG A 401 17.43 4.47 2.63
N ASP A 402 16.41 5.06 3.24
CA ASP A 402 16.37 6.51 3.46
C ASP A 402 17.39 6.95 4.52
N LEU A 403 17.57 6.15 5.59
CA LEU A 403 18.59 6.40 6.59
C LEU A 403 20.00 6.37 6.02
N LYS A 404 20.30 5.47 5.06
CA LYS A 404 21.59 5.44 4.36
C LYS A 404 21.86 6.75 3.63
N ILE A 405 20.86 7.29 2.91
CA ILE A 405 20.95 8.57 2.20
C ILE A 405 21.17 9.72 3.17
N LEU A 406 20.37 9.79 4.25
CA LEU A 406 20.50 10.84 5.27
C LEU A 406 21.88 10.80 5.95
N CYS A 407 22.37 9.61 6.28
CA CYS A 407 23.67 9.47 6.92
C CYS A 407 24.82 9.89 6.00
N ALA A 408 24.74 9.56 4.70
CA ALA A 408 25.66 10.08 3.69
C ALA A 408 25.58 11.62 3.55
N GLY A 409 24.42 12.21 3.84
CA GLY A 409 24.19 13.66 3.89
C GLY A 409 24.66 14.37 5.18
N GLY A 410 25.43 13.70 6.04
CA GLY A 410 26.00 14.30 7.26
C GLY A 410 25.09 14.26 8.48
N TYR A 411 24.26 13.22 8.57
CA TYR A 411 23.55 12.83 9.79
C TYR A 411 24.18 11.61 10.44
N ARG A 412 24.04 11.52 11.75
CA ARG A 412 24.31 10.33 12.54
C ARG A 412 22.99 9.74 13.02
N LEU A 413 22.81 8.45 12.82
CA LEU A 413 21.75 7.62 13.36
C LEU A 413 22.09 7.32 14.82
N ASP A 414 21.36 7.93 15.74
CA ASP A 414 21.58 7.76 17.17
C ASP A 414 20.84 6.52 17.69
N GLU A 415 19.63 6.26 17.20
CA GLU A 415 18.81 5.12 17.62
C GLU A 415 17.72 4.78 16.59
N VAL A 416 17.32 3.51 16.51
CA VAL A 416 16.03 3.09 15.94
C VAL A 416 15.19 2.42 17.02
N ALA A 417 14.03 3.01 17.28
CA ALA A 417 13.08 2.58 18.30
C ALA A 417 11.88 1.88 17.66
N PRO A 418 11.84 0.54 17.62
CA PRO A 418 10.68 -0.17 17.11
C PRO A 418 9.51 -0.14 18.11
N LEU A 419 8.30 -0.09 17.57
CA LEU A 419 7.02 -0.14 18.27
C LEU A 419 6.15 -1.24 17.69
N ASP A 420 5.49 -1.97 18.57
CA ASP A 420 4.50 -2.94 18.16
C ASP A 420 3.13 -2.28 17.94
N MET A 421 3.03 -1.49 16.86
CA MET A 421 1.78 -0.87 16.42
C MET A 421 0.71 -1.93 16.04
N PHE A 422 1.14 -3.12 15.60
CA PHE A 422 0.28 -4.17 15.08
C PHE A 422 0.62 -5.56 15.68
N PRO A 423 0.28 -5.82 16.95
CA PRO A 423 0.42 -7.14 17.57
C PRO A 423 -0.22 -8.26 16.73
N GLN A 424 0.30 -9.49 16.84
CA GLN A 424 -0.18 -10.67 16.09
C GLN A 424 0.05 -10.64 14.57
N THR A 425 0.66 -9.56 14.08
CA THR A 425 1.09 -9.39 12.69
C THR A 425 2.59 -9.22 12.61
N HIS A 426 3.15 -9.44 11.43
CA HIS A 426 4.57 -9.23 11.18
C HIS A 426 5.01 -7.75 11.08
N HIS A 427 4.06 -6.81 11.04
CA HIS A 427 4.35 -5.39 10.84
C HIS A 427 5.00 -4.79 12.09
N VAL A 428 5.92 -3.85 11.88
CA VAL A 428 6.61 -3.12 12.93
C VAL A 428 6.68 -1.66 12.53
N GLU A 429 6.33 -0.78 13.47
CA GLU A 429 6.49 0.67 13.32
C GLU A 429 7.85 1.05 13.92
N CYS A 430 8.56 1.99 13.35
CA CYS A 430 9.89 2.40 13.81
C CYS A 430 9.95 3.91 13.93
N VAL A 431 10.60 4.41 14.98
CA VAL A 431 11.02 5.81 15.09
C VAL A 431 12.54 5.83 15.09
N ALA A 432 13.14 6.25 13.98
CA ALA A 432 14.59 6.43 13.86
C ALA A 432 14.97 7.87 14.20
N LEU A 433 15.97 8.03 15.07
CA LEU A 433 16.41 9.32 15.59
C LEU A 433 17.79 9.64 15.04
N LEU A 434 17.91 10.82 14.45
CA LEU A 434 19.13 11.31 13.87
C LEU A 434 19.50 12.67 14.44
N SER A 435 20.80 12.92 14.53
CA SER A 435 21.35 14.24 14.81
C SER A 435 22.41 14.62 13.78
N ARG A 436 22.63 15.92 13.63
CA ARG A 436 23.72 16.43 12.78
C ARG A 436 25.08 15.93 13.30
N GLY A 437 25.90 15.47 12.37
CA GLY A 437 27.25 14.96 12.65
C GLY A 437 27.61 13.77 11.78
N GLU A 438 28.90 13.44 11.72
CA GLU A 438 29.36 12.25 11.00
C GLU A 438 28.99 10.97 11.78
N GLN A 439 28.68 9.91 11.03
CA GLN A 439 28.61 8.57 11.57
C GLN A 439 29.98 8.16 12.13
N PRO A 440 30.06 7.52 13.31
CA PRO A 440 31.31 6.93 13.76
C PRO A 440 31.85 6.00 12.68
N ASN A 441 33.15 6.09 12.37
CA ASN A 441 33.85 5.18 11.45
C ASN A 441 33.88 3.75 12.02
N GLU A 442 32.74 3.07 12.07
CA GLU A 442 32.69 1.62 12.12
C GLU A 442 32.67 1.11 10.68
N PRO A 443 33.44 0.06 10.35
CA PRO A 443 33.55 -0.42 8.99
C PRO A 443 32.16 -0.86 8.50
N MET A 444 31.61 -0.15 7.53
CA MET A 444 30.50 -0.64 6.72
C MET A 444 30.94 -1.97 6.12
N ALA A 445 30.12 -3.01 6.30
CA ALA A 445 30.52 -4.37 5.99
C ALA A 445 30.84 -4.51 4.48
N GLY A 446 32.13 -4.76 4.16
CA GLY A 446 32.54 -5.25 2.84
C GLY A 446 33.34 -4.30 1.95
N THR A 447 34.45 -3.73 2.43
CA THR A 447 35.51 -3.26 1.52
C THR A 447 36.32 -4.46 1.03
N ILE A 448 36.07 -4.92 -0.19
CA ILE A 448 37.01 -5.80 -0.89
C ILE A 448 38.25 -4.97 -1.23
N THR A 449 39.38 -5.43 -0.70
CA THR A 449 40.70 -4.83 -0.87
C THR A 449 41.14 -4.84 -2.33
N SER A 450 41.40 -3.66 -2.89
CA SER A 450 42.25 -3.48 -4.07
C SER A 450 43.05 -2.19 -3.90
N ARG A 451 44.38 -2.32 -3.94
CA ARG A 451 45.38 -1.26 -3.81
C ARG A 451 45.07 -0.06 -4.72
N ALA A 452 45.14 1.14 -4.14
CA ALA A 452 45.13 2.40 -4.86
C ALA A 452 46.36 2.55 -5.77
N PRO A 453 46.21 3.06 -7.01
CA PRO A 453 47.21 3.92 -7.63
C PRO A 453 47.00 5.38 -7.18
N GLU A 454 48.10 6.11 -7.01
CA GLU A 454 48.13 7.54 -6.71
C GLU A 454 47.45 8.41 -7.79
N PRO A 455 47.02 9.64 -7.44
CA PRO A 455 46.05 10.40 -8.21
C PRO A 455 46.68 11.01 -9.47
N THR A 456 46.28 10.50 -10.62
CA THR A 456 46.31 11.30 -11.85
C THR A 456 45.00 12.07 -11.94
N LEU A 457 45.13 13.40 -12.07
CA LEU A 457 44.06 14.34 -12.37
C LEU A 457 43.30 13.89 -13.62
N GLU A 458 42.21 13.16 -13.43
CA GLU A 458 41.21 12.91 -14.46
C GLU A 458 39.82 13.19 -13.88
N THR A 459 39.04 13.87 -14.70
CA THR A 459 37.76 14.55 -14.53
C THR A 459 36.70 13.72 -13.80
N GLU A 460 35.87 14.42 -13.01
CA GLU A 460 34.66 13.92 -12.32
C GLU A 460 33.81 12.97 -13.20
N PRO A 461 33.25 11.86 -12.68
CA PRO A 461 32.28 11.09 -13.42
C PRO A 461 30.92 11.78 -13.36
N GLU A 462 30.40 12.16 -14.54
CA GLU A 462 29.00 12.56 -14.74
C GLU A 462 28.05 11.48 -14.18
N SER A 463 27.02 11.92 -13.47
CA SER A 463 25.92 11.09 -13.01
C SER A 463 25.24 10.39 -14.19
N ALA A 464 25.12 9.06 -14.18
CA ALA A 464 24.35 8.35 -15.19
C ALA A 464 22.85 8.65 -15.01
N ASP A 465 22.18 9.06 -16.08
CA ASP A 465 20.73 9.30 -16.09
C ASP A 465 19.93 8.01 -15.85
N PRO A 466 18.70 8.10 -15.30
CA PRO A 466 17.85 6.94 -15.06
C PRO A 466 17.49 6.21 -16.38
N PRO A 467 17.35 4.88 -16.36
CA PRO A 467 17.10 4.09 -17.56
C PRO A 467 15.78 4.43 -18.26
N ILE A 468 14.77 4.85 -17.48
CA ILE A 468 13.49 5.37 -17.97
C ILE A 468 13.15 6.66 -17.22
N THR A 469 12.64 7.67 -17.93
CA THR A 469 12.06 8.89 -17.36
C THR A 469 10.63 9.09 -17.86
N LEU A 470 9.66 9.21 -16.95
CA LEU A 470 8.29 9.57 -17.26
C LEU A 470 8.14 11.10 -17.29
N ALA A 471 7.90 11.65 -18.48
CA ALA A 471 7.65 13.06 -18.76
C ALA A 471 6.22 13.49 -18.42
N SER A 472 5.72 13.14 -17.23
CA SER A 472 4.33 13.41 -16.84
C SER A 472 4.15 13.68 -15.35
N ALA A 473 3.39 14.73 -15.02
CA ALA A 473 2.92 14.99 -13.66
C ALA A 473 1.69 14.15 -13.25
N SER A 474 1.11 13.36 -14.17
CA SER A 474 -0.11 12.59 -13.92
C SER A 474 0.11 11.49 -12.87
N PRO A 475 -0.57 11.53 -11.71
CA PRO A 475 -0.46 10.49 -10.69
C PRO A 475 -0.86 9.10 -11.21
N ARG A 476 -1.84 9.04 -12.13
CA ARG A 476 -2.34 7.79 -12.73
C ARG A 476 -1.31 7.13 -13.65
N ARG A 477 -0.57 7.93 -14.41
CA ARG A 477 0.50 7.40 -15.28
C ARG A 477 1.66 6.88 -14.44
N ARG A 478 1.97 7.59 -13.35
CA ARG A 478 2.93 7.12 -12.35
C ARG A 478 2.48 5.80 -11.74
N GLU A 479 1.23 5.71 -11.28
CA GLU A 479 0.66 4.48 -10.72
C GLU A 479 0.76 3.30 -11.71
N LEU A 480 0.41 3.52 -12.99
CA LEU A 480 0.56 2.49 -14.02
C LEU A 480 2.03 2.07 -14.23
N MET A 481 2.97 3.01 -14.16
CA MET A 481 4.42 2.73 -14.22
C MET A 481 4.93 2.03 -12.96
N ASP A 482 4.42 2.37 -11.78
CA ASP A 482 4.74 1.72 -10.51
C ASP A 482 4.25 0.27 -10.51
N ILE A 483 3.04 0.02 -11.03
CA ILE A 483 2.49 -1.33 -11.20
C ILE A 483 3.39 -2.14 -12.13
N LEU A 484 3.87 -1.56 -13.25
CA LEU A 484 4.82 -2.22 -14.16
C LEU A 484 6.11 -2.69 -13.47
N GLY A 485 6.49 -2.09 -12.34
CA GLY A 485 7.67 -2.50 -11.58
C GLY A 485 9.00 -2.31 -12.33
N LEU A 486 9.03 -1.40 -13.31
CA LEU A 486 10.25 -0.97 -13.99
C LEU A 486 10.90 0.17 -13.19
N GLU A 487 12.22 0.30 -13.25
CA GLU A 487 12.92 1.45 -12.66
C GLU A 487 12.71 2.69 -13.53
N PHE A 488 12.13 3.75 -12.97
CA PHE A 488 11.92 5.01 -13.68
C PHE A 488 12.01 6.22 -12.75
N ALA A 489 12.35 7.38 -13.32
CA ALA A 489 12.22 8.68 -12.68
C ALA A 489 11.01 9.44 -13.22
N VAL A 490 10.49 10.43 -12.48
CA VAL A 490 9.41 11.31 -12.94
C VAL A 490 9.93 12.72 -13.11
N MET A 491 9.84 13.25 -14.33
CA MET A 491 10.27 14.60 -14.66
C MET A 491 9.20 15.29 -15.52
N PRO A 492 8.23 16.02 -14.92
CA PRO A 492 7.19 16.67 -15.70
C PRO A 492 7.74 17.76 -16.63
N ALA A 493 7.21 17.85 -17.85
CA ALA A 493 7.45 18.98 -18.74
C ALA A 493 6.46 20.10 -18.43
N ASP A 494 6.95 21.33 -18.28
CA ASP A 494 6.14 22.54 -18.11
C ASP A 494 5.91 23.20 -19.47
N LEU A 495 4.86 22.76 -20.18
CA LEU A 495 4.54 23.20 -21.54
C LEU A 495 3.08 23.64 -21.62
N ALA A 496 2.79 24.62 -22.48
CA ALA A 496 1.43 25.06 -22.74
C ALA A 496 0.64 23.97 -23.50
N GLU A 497 -0.45 23.49 -22.92
CA GLU A 497 -1.26 22.38 -23.43
C GLU A 497 -2.46 22.86 -24.29
N GLU A 498 -2.37 24.02 -24.94
CA GLU A 498 -3.50 24.61 -25.67
C GLU A 498 -3.82 23.86 -26.98
N PRO A 499 -5.11 23.64 -27.31
CA PRO A 499 -5.52 23.06 -28.60
C PRO A 499 -5.20 23.99 -29.77
N ILE A 500 -4.70 23.45 -30.88
CA ILE A 500 -4.50 24.21 -32.11
C ILE A 500 -5.82 24.27 -32.91
N PRO A 501 -6.23 25.42 -33.48
CA PRO A 501 -7.45 25.50 -34.30
C PRO A 501 -7.47 24.48 -35.44
N GLY A 502 -8.50 23.62 -35.48
CA GLY A 502 -8.67 22.58 -36.50
C GLY A 502 -7.92 21.27 -36.23
N GLU A 503 -7.20 21.17 -35.13
CA GLU A 503 -6.52 19.94 -34.70
C GLU A 503 -7.52 18.90 -34.17
N THR A 504 -7.38 17.64 -34.58
CA THR A 504 -8.22 16.57 -34.05
C THR A 504 -7.76 16.18 -32.64
N PRO A 505 -8.63 15.62 -31.77
CA PRO A 505 -8.23 15.18 -30.43
C PRO A 505 -7.06 14.18 -30.44
N VAL A 506 -6.97 13.32 -31.47
CA VAL A 506 -5.88 12.34 -31.63
C VAL A 506 -4.57 13.02 -32.02
N ASP A 507 -4.62 13.98 -32.95
CA ASP A 507 -3.43 14.74 -33.35
C ASP A 507 -2.91 15.60 -32.20
N MET A 508 -3.82 16.19 -31.42
CA MET A 508 -3.50 16.98 -30.23
C MET A 508 -2.71 16.16 -29.21
N VAL A 509 -3.23 14.99 -28.79
CA VAL A 509 -2.53 14.17 -27.80
C VAL A 509 -1.22 13.58 -28.33
N ARG A 510 -1.13 13.27 -29.63
CA ARG A 510 0.10 12.83 -30.28
C ARG A 510 1.17 13.94 -30.27
N ARG A 511 0.79 15.17 -30.59
CA ARG A 511 1.67 16.33 -30.53
C ARG A 511 2.12 16.62 -29.09
N LEU A 512 1.17 16.71 -28.15
CA LEU A 512 1.46 17.03 -26.75
C LEU A 512 2.33 15.97 -26.08
N SER A 513 2.09 14.68 -26.33
CA SER A 513 2.96 13.60 -25.82
C SER A 513 4.38 13.70 -26.39
N ALA A 514 4.53 14.05 -27.67
CA ALA A 514 5.84 14.24 -28.28
C ALA A 514 6.58 15.47 -27.74
N GLU A 515 5.92 16.62 -27.64
CA GLU A 515 6.49 17.84 -27.08
C GLU A 515 6.98 17.62 -25.64
N LYS A 516 6.18 16.93 -24.81
CA LYS A 516 6.56 16.56 -23.43
C LYS A 516 7.78 15.65 -23.39
N ALA A 517 7.79 14.60 -24.19
CA ALA A 517 8.92 13.66 -24.24
C ALA A 517 10.21 14.35 -24.71
N LEU A 518 10.13 15.16 -25.76
CA LEU A 518 11.28 15.87 -26.32
C LEU A 518 11.83 16.94 -25.37
N ALA A 519 10.96 17.68 -24.67
CA ALA A 519 11.39 18.69 -23.71
C ALA A 519 12.19 18.07 -22.55
N VAL A 520 11.77 16.90 -22.06
CA VAL A 520 12.49 16.18 -21.00
C VAL A 520 13.72 15.48 -21.55
N ALA A 521 13.66 14.89 -22.74
CA ALA A 521 14.81 14.27 -23.41
C ALA A 521 15.94 15.28 -23.68
N ALA A 522 15.64 16.56 -23.85
CA ALA A 522 16.66 17.61 -23.98
C ALA A 522 17.43 17.90 -22.67
N THR A 523 16.97 17.38 -21.53
CA THR A 523 17.55 17.62 -20.20
C THR A 523 18.32 16.42 -19.63
N VAL A 524 18.26 15.27 -20.30
CA VAL A 524 18.97 14.04 -19.94
C VAL A 524 19.90 13.64 -21.09
N GLN A 525 21.05 13.03 -20.77
CA GLN A 525 22.04 12.60 -21.76
C GLN A 525 21.81 11.16 -22.24
N THR A 526 21.22 10.30 -21.38
CA THR A 526 20.99 8.87 -21.66
C THR A 526 19.63 8.39 -21.14
N GLY A 527 19.21 7.18 -21.53
CA GLY A 527 17.94 6.57 -21.10
C GLY A 527 16.75 6.88 -22.02
N LEU A 528 15.59 6.28 -21.71
CA LEU A 528 14.36 6.43 -22.50
C LEU A 528 13.38 7.38 -21.81
N VAL A 529 12.89 8.39 -22.52
CA VAL A 529 11.93 9.37 -22.02
C VAL A 529 10.53 9.10 -22.57
N ILE A 530 9.56 8.88 -21.69
CA ILE A 530 8.16 8.57 -22.01
C ILE A 530 7.31 9.82 -21.81
N GLY A 531 6.82 10.42 -22.88
CA GLY A 531 5.76 11.43 -22.85
C GLY A 531 4.39 10.81 -23.08
N ALA A 532 3.38 11.31 -22.38
CA ALA A 532 2.00 10.90 -22.56
C ALA A 532 1.03 12.04 -22.29
N ASP A 533 -0.03 12.11 -23.09
CA ASP A 533 -1.11 13.08 -22.96
C ASP A 533 -2.46 12.44 -23.26
N SER A 534 -3.54 12.91 -22.63
CA SER A 534 -4.86 12.28 -22.72
C SER A 534 -5.95 13.33 -22.76
N THR A 535 -6.94 13.12 -23.61
CA THR A 535 -8.11 13.99 -23.74
C THR A 535 -9.39 13.19 -23.89
N VAL A 536 -10.50 13.77 -23.44
CA VAL A 536 -11.86 13.28 -23.70
C VAL A 536 -12.36 13.98 -24.96
N ALA A 537 -13.00 13.25 -25.87
CA ALA A 537 -13.63 13.80 -27.05
C ALA A 537 -15.13 13.49 -27.04
N PHE A 538 -15.94 14.55 -27.02
CA PHE A 538 -17.40 14.48 -27.04
C PHE A 538 -17.93 15.31 -28.21
N GLU A 539 -18.84 14.73 -29.00
CA GLU A 539 -19.38 15.35 -30.23
C GLU A 539 -18.32 15.90 -31.20
N GLY A 540 -17.15 15.24 -31.26
CA GLY A 540 -16.04 15.62 -32.14
C GLY A 540 -15.16 16.76 -31.62
N GLN A 541 -15.39 17.26 -30.41
CA GLN A 541 -14.57 18.29 -29.77
C GLN A 541 -13.84 17.76 -28.53
N ALA A 542 -12.64 18.28 -28.28
CA ALA A 542 -11.89 17.96 -27.07
C ALA A 542 -12.55 18.63 -25.85
N VAL A 543 -12.81 17.82 -24.83
CA VAL A 543 -13.29 18.23 -23.52
C VAL A 543 -12.08 18.25 -22.59
N GLY A 544 -11.62 19.47 -22.29
CA GLY A 544 -10.45 19.74 -21.46
C GLY A 544 -10.67 19.43 -19.97
N LYS A 545 -9.83 20.03 -19.12
CA LYS A 545 -9.98 19.99 -17.66
C LYS A 545 -10.96 21.09 -17.21
N PRO A 546 -11.75 20.88 -16.16
CA PRO A 546 -12.66 21.93 -15.66
C PRO A 546 -11.87 23.13 -15.11
N VAL A 547 -12.36 24.34 -15.36
CA VAL A 547 -11.73 25.57 -14.81
C VAL A 547 -12.09 25.81 -13.34
N ASP A 548 -13.29 25.37 -12.93
CA ASP A 548 -13.83 25.48 -11.59
C ASP A 548 -14.88 24.39 -11.33
N ASP A 549 -15.45 24.39 -10.13
CA ASP A 549 -16.43 23.40 -9.68
C ASP A 549 -17.74 23.46 -10.49
N ASP A 550 -18.13 24.64 -10.99
CA ASP A 550 -19.34 24.80 -11.80
C ASP A 550 -19.13 24.25 -13.21
N ASP A 551 -17.93 24.45 -13.77
CA ASP A 551 -17.53 23.87 -15.04
C ASP A 551 -17.41 22.34 -14.94
N ALA A 552 -16.86 21.81 -13.84
CA ALA A 552 -16.84 20.37 -13.57
C ALA A 552 -18.25 19.77 -13.52
N ARG A 553 -19.21 20.45 -12.86
CA ARG A 553 -20.61 20.02 -12.80
C ARG A 553 -21.23 20.01 -14.19
N ARG A 554 -21.04 21.08 -14.97
CA ARG A 554 -21.51 21.18 -16.36
C ARG A 554 -20.98 20.03 -17.23
N MET A 555 -19.69 19.73 -17.13
CA MET A 555 -19.03 18.65 -17.88
C MET A 555 -19.57 17.28 -17.48
N LEU A 556 -19.71 17.00 -16.19
CA LEU A 556 -20.25 15.74 -15.69
C LEU A 556 -21.71 15.53 -16.11
N HIS A 557 -22.55 16.56 -16.08
CA HIS A 557 -23.91 16.47 -16.63
C HIS A 557 -23.92 16.21 -18.13
N GLN A 558 -23.01 16.83 -18.88
CA GLN A 558 -22.91 16.67 -20.32
C GLN A 558 -22.51 15.24 -20.71
N LEU A 559 -21.60 14.61 -19.96
CA LEU A 559 -21.12 13.26 -20.25
C LEU A 559 -22.00 12.16 -19.62
N SER A 560 -22.73 12.46 -18.56
CA SER A 560 -23.61 11.53 -17.83
C SER A 560 -24.58 10.79 -18.77
N GLY A 561 -24.54 9.46 -18.75
CA GLY A 561 -25.38 8.60 -19.59
C GLY A 561 -25.06 8.64 -21.09
N THR A 562 -23.94 9.22 -21.50
CA THR A 562 -23.52 9.28 -22.90
C THR A 562 -22.29 8.41 -23.17
N THR A 563 -22.06 8.14 -24.44
CA THR A 563 -20.89 7.42 -24.95
C THR A 563 -19.96 8.41 -25.63
N HIS A 564 -18.68 8.37 -25.27
CA HIS A 564 -17.67 9.30 -25.77
C HIS A 564 -16.30 8.65 -25.88
N HIS A 565 -15.35 9.36 -26.49
CA HIS A 565 -14.03 8.80 -26.79
C HIS A 565 -12.97 9.35 -25.83
N VAL A 566 -12.01 8.52 -25.47
CA VAL A 566 -10.80 8.92 -24.75
C VAL A 566 -9.61 8.60 -25.62
N SER A 567 -8.83 9.63 -25.97
CA SER A 567 -7.62 9.48 -26.77
C SER A 567 -6.40 9.74 -25.89
N THR A 568 -5.43 8.83 -25.91
CA THR A 568 -4.11 9.04 -25.29
C THR A 568 -3.01 8.93 -26.33
N GLY A 569 -2.18 9.96 -26.40
CA GLY A 569 -0.94 9.98 -27.15
C GLY A 569 0.21 9.50 -26.26
N ILE A 570 1.14 8.76 -26.87
CA ILE A 570 2.34 8.26 -26.20
C ILE A 570 3.55 8.45 -27.12
N THR A 571 4.65 8.94 -26.55
CA THR A 571 5.92 9.09 -27.24
C THR A 571 7.03 8.55 -26.36
N VAL A 572 7.94 7.76 -26.95
CA VAL A 572 9.18 7.33 -26.30
C VAL A 572 10.37 7.86 -27.09
N VAL A 573 11.27 8.57 -26.42
CA VAL A 573 12.49 9.16 -27.00
C VAL A 573 13.70 8.51 -26.36
N ASP A 574 14.62 7.98 -27.15
CA ASP A 574 15.97 7.66 -26.69
C ASP A 574 16.79 8.95 -26.62
N ALA A 575 17.16 9.37 -25.41
CA ALA A 575 17.88 10.62 -25.18
C ALA A 575 19.27 10.64 -25.82
N ALA A 576 19.92 9.48 -25.93
CA ALA A 576 21.28 9.40 -26.48
C ALA A 576 21.30 9.52 -28.01
N SER A 577 20.34 8.88 -28.69
CA SER A 577 20.27 8.90 -30.16
C SER A 577 19.33 9.96 -30.73
N GLY A 578 18.44 10.53 -29.90
CA GLY A 578 17.34 11.39 -30.34
C GLY A 578 16.25 10.65 -31.10
N ARG A 579 16.29 9.32 -31.19
CA ARG A 579 15.30 8.52 -31.90
C ARG A 579 13.98 8.52 -31.12
N ALA A 580 12.90 8.97 -31.77
CA ALA A 580 11.58 9.04 -31.16
C ALA A 580 10.59 8.12 -31.87
N ILE A 581 9.75 7.42 -31.10
CA ILE A 581 8.57 6.69 -31.59
C ILE A 581 7.37 7.37 -30.95
N SER A 582 6.34 7.69 -31.75
CA SER A 582 5.10 8.30 -31.26
C SER A 582 3.89 7.54 -31.79
N ASP A 583 2.88 7.40 -30.95
CA ASP A 583 1.62 6.75 -31.29
C ASP A 583 0.45 7.42 -30.56
N ALA A 584 -0.78 7.10 -30.95
CA ALA A 584 -1.98 7.52 -30.24
C ALA A 584 -3.07 6.47 -30.35
N MET A 585 -3.77 6.23 -29.25
CA MET A 585 -4.83 5.24 -29.13
C MET A 585 -6.13 5.92 -28.70
N THR A 586 -7.25 5.47 -29.26
CA THR A 586 -8.59 5.93 -28.89
C THR A 586 -9.39 4.75 -28.36
N SER A 587 -10.14 4.97 -27.28
CA SER A 587 -11.09 4.00 -26.72
C SER A 587 -12.42 4.67 -26.47
N GLU A 588 -13.49 3.90 -26.51
CA GLU A 588 -14.85 4.37 -26.28
C GLU A 588 -15.25 4.05 -24.83
N ILE A 589 -15.92 4.97 -24.16
CA ILE A 589 -16.46 4.76 -22.81
C ILE A 589 -17.87 5.32 -22.74
N THR A 590 -18.75 4.56 -22.09
CA THR A 590 -20.11 4.99 -21.76
C THR A 590 -20.18 5.27 -20.27
N LEU A 591 -20.61 6.47 -19.88
CA LEU A 591 -20.85 6.76 -18.47
C LEU A 591 -22.22 6.26 -18.03
N ARG A 592 -22.32 5.90 -16.75
CA ARG A 592 -23.62 5.72 -16.10
C ARG A 592 -24.39 7.04 -16.12
N HIS A 593 -25.70 6.95 -15.92
CA HIS A 593 -26.46 8.11 -15.49
C HIS A 593 -26.04 8.47 -14.06
N LEU A 594 -25.35 9.59 -13.93
CA LEU A 594 -24.93 10.21 -12.68
C LEU A 594 -26.02 11.14 -12.18
N SER A 595 -26.37 11.01 -10.90
CA SER A 595 -27.28 11.93 -10.19
C SER A 595 -26.55 13.21 -9.77
N ASP A 596 -27.30 14.29 -9.54
CA ASP A 596 -26.76 15.57 -9.04
C ASP A 596 -25.97 15.37 -7.74
N GLN A 597 -26.42 14.45 -6.88
CA GLN A 597 -25.74 14.11 -5.63
C GLN A 597 -24.39 13.41 -5.84
N GLU A 598 -24.30 12.48 -6.80
CA GLU A 598 -23.03 11.83 -7.18
C GLU A 598 -22.04 12.84 -7.79
N ILE A 599 -22.55 13.76 -8.62
CA ILE A 599 -21.75 14.81 -9.25
C ILE A 599 -21.19 15.77 -8.20
N ASP A 600 -22.04 16.28 -7.30
CA ASP A 600 -21.59 17.18 -6.23
C ASP A 600 -20.62 16.50 -5.26
N ALA A 601 -20.83 15.21 -4.96
CA ALA A 601 -19.90 14.43 -4.14
C ALA A 601 -18.53 14.27 -4.82
N SER A 602 -18.53 13.95 -6.13
CA SER A 602 -17.30 13.85 -6.92
C SER A 602 -16.54 15.19 -6.94
N ILE A 603 -17.22 16.31 -7.17
CA ILE A 603 -16.59 17.65 -7.15
C ILE A 603 -16.03 17.97 -5.76
N ALA A 604 -16.77 17.68 -4.70
CA ALA A 604 -16.34 17.92 -3.33
C ALA A 604 -15.10 17.08 -2.93
N SER A 605 -14.89 15.91 -3.54
CA SER A 605 -13.69 15.09 -3.34
C SER A 605 -12.42 15.73 -3.94
N GLY A 606 -12.57 16.72 -4.83
CA GLY A 606 -11.49 17.36 -5.57
C GLY A 606 -10.94 16.51 -6.73
N VAL A 607 -11.40 15.26 -6.88
CA VAL A 607 -10.98 14.35 -7.96
C VAL A 607 -11.22 14.96 -9.36
N PRO A 608 -12.31 15.64 -9.69
CA PRO A 608 -12.53 16.14 -11.06
C PRO A 608 -11.52 17.17 -11.59
N ARG A 609 -10.85 17.93 -10.71
CA ARG A 609 -10.20 19.21 -11.09
C ARG A 609 -9.00 19.08 -12.03
N ASP A 610 -8.26 17.98 -11.99
CA ASP A 610 -7.09 17.73 -12.86
C ASP A 610 -7.39 16.85 -14.09
N LYS A 611 -8.67 16.58 -14.37
CA LYS A 611 -9.07 15.49 -15.27
C LYS A 611 -9.84 16.00 -16.49
N ALA A 612 -9.43 15.53 -17.66
CA ALA A 612 -10.19 15.73 -18.89
C ALA A 612 -11.58 15.11 -18.73
N GLY A 613 -12.64 15.86 -19.05
CA GLY A 613 -14.02 15.40 -18.82
C GLY A 613 -14.49 15.40 -17.37
N ALA A 614 -13.67 15.90 -16.42
CA ALA A 614 -14.02 16.01 -15.00
C ALA A 614 -14.31 14.67 -14.28
N TYR A 615 -13.81 13.53 -14.80
CA TYR A 615 -13.93 12.22 -14.14
C TYR A 615 -12.66 11.38 -14.28
N ALA A 616 -12.47 10.39 -13.39
CA ALA A 616 -11.53 9.30 -13.59
C ALA A 616 -12.28 7.97 -13.69
N VAL A 617 -11.94 7.15 -14.69
CA VAL A 617 -12.56 5.82 -14.85
C VAL A 617 -12.29 4.89 -13.64
N GLN A 618 -11.17 5.13 -12.95
CA GLN A 618 -10.76 4.40 -11.73
C GLN A 618 -11.42 4.94 -10.45
N ASP A 619 -12.21 6.02 -10.53
CA ASP A 619 -12.84 6.61 -9.37
C ASP A 619 -13.78 5.60 -8.70
N THR A 620 -13.39 5.12 -7.53
CA THR A 620 -14.13 4.08 -6.80
C THR A 620 -15.37 4.60 -6.09
N GLU A 621 -15.49 5.92 -5.92
CA GLU A 621 -16.63 6.60 -5.31
C GLU A 621 -17.66 6.96 -6.39
N LEU A 622 -17.25 7.71 -7.42
CA LEU A 622 -18.13 8.07 -8.53
C LEU A 622 -18.46 6.87 -9.42
N ARG A 623 -17.55 5.88 -9.56
CA ARG A 623 -17.68 4.71 -10.46
C ARG A 623 -18.32 5.07 -11.80
N PRO A 624 -17.73 5.99 -12.57
CA PRO A 624 -18.48 6.69 -13.62
C PRO A 624 -18.80 5.80 -14.82
N ALA A 625 -18.00 4.76 -15.08
CA ALA A 625 -18.15 3.89 -16.24
C ALA A 625 -19.33 2.92 -16.10
N ALA A 626 -20.19 2.87 -17.12
CA ALA A 626 -21.17 1.81 -17.34
C ALA A 626 -20.58 0.69 -18.20
N ASP A 627 -19.87 1.05 -19.27
CA ASP A 627 -19.25 0.14 -20.23
C ASP A 627 -18.10 0.85 -20.97
N TRP A 628 -17.19 0.10 -21.60
CA TRP A 628 -16.17 0.65 -22.48
C TRP A 628 -15.73 -0.35 -23.55
N GLN A 629 -15.29 0.18 -24.70
CA GLN A 629 -14.68 -0.61 -25.78
C GLN A 629 -13.27 -0.10 -26.06
N GLY A 630 -12.33 -1.03 -26.21
CA GLY A 630 -10.92 -0.74 -26.41
C GLY A 630 -10.09 -0.91 -25.14
N CYS A 631 -9.01 -0.14 -25.00
CA CYS A 631 -8.00 -0.35 -23.97
C CYS A 631 -8.34 0.42 -22.69
N TYR A 632 -8.54 -0.30 -21.58
CA TYR A 632 -8.78 0.32 -20.27
C TYR A 632 -7.61 1.22 -19.85
N ASN A 633 -6.37 0.75 -20.01
CA ASN A 633 -5.17 1.54 -19.67
C ASN A 633 -5.05 2.83 -20.52
N ASN A 634 -5.56 2.80 -21.76
CA ASN A 634 -5.68 4.01 -22.59
C ASN A 634 -6.68 5.02 -21.99
N ILE A 635 -7.81 4.54 -21.46
CA ILE A 635 -8.80 5.39 -20.78
C ILE A 635 -8.23 5.97 -19.48
N VAL A 636 -7.43 5.21 -18.74
CA VAL A 636 -6.72 5.69 -17.54
C VAL A 636 -5.69 6.77 -17.88
N GLY A 637 -5.01 6.61 -19.02
CA GLY A 637 -4.15 7.62 -19.61
C GLY A 637 -2.74 7.16 -19.98
N LEU A 638 -2.46 5.85 -20.03
CA LEU A 638 -1.21 5.31 -20.55
C LEU A 638 -1.45 3.94 -21.22
N PRO A 639 -1.36 3.82 -22.56
CA PRO A 639 -1.57 2.54 -23.25
C PRO A 639 -0.38 1.59 -23.04
N ILE A 640 -0.40 0.83 -21.95
CA ILE A 640 0.72 0.01 -21.47
C ILE A 640 1.28 -0.97 -22.51
N CYS A 641 0.43 -1.72 -23.23
CA CYS A 641 0.91 -2.68 -24.22
C CYS A 641 1.74 -1.98 -25.32
N ARG A 642 1.24 -0.84 -25.82
CA ARG A 642 1.96 -0.08 -26.85
C ARG A 642 3.24 0.55 -26.30
N LEU A 643 3.23 1.02 -25.05
CA LEU A 643 4.44 1.48 -24.38
C LEU A 643 5.53 0.41 -24.37
N LEU A 644 5.19 -0.81 -23.95
CA LEU A 644 6.15 -1.91 -23.85
C LEU A 644 6.76 -2.28 -25.21
N GLU A 645 5.95 -2.28 -26.28
CA GLU A 645 6.44 -2.45 -27.65
C GLU A 645 7.44 -1.35 -28.02
N MET A 646 7.11 -0.08 -27.77
CA MET A 646 7.98 1.06 -28.09
C MET A 646 9.30 1.00 -27.32
N LEU A 647 9.28 0.57 -26.05
CA LEU A 647 10.49 0.36 -25.25
C LEU A 647 11.39 -0.72 -25.87
N GLN A 648 10.82 -1.86 -26.26
CA GLN A 648 11.56 -2.94 -26.92
C GLN A 648 12.09 -2.53 -28.29
N GLU A 649 11.29 -1.82 -29.10
CA GLU A 649 11.71 -1.28 -30.39
C GLU A 649 12.93 -0.36 -30.24
N LEU A 650 13.00 0.41 -29.15
CA LEU A 650 14.14 1.29 -28.78
C LEU A 650 15.28 0.56 -28.05
N GLY A 651 15.21 -0.76 -27.94
CA GLY A 651 16.30 -1.59 -27.40
C GLY A 651 16.32 -1.73 -25.89
N TYR A 652 15.29 -1.27 -25.18
CA TYR A 652 15.17 -1.48 -23.74
C TYR A 652 15.09 -2.97 -23.42
N GLN A 653 16.00 -3.45 -22.58
CA GLN A 653 15.99 -4.82 -22.09
C GLN A 653 15.16 -4.89 -20.81
N MET A 654 14.07 -5.65 -20.85
CA MET A 654 13.27 -5.89 -19.66
C MET A 654 14.10 -6.67 -18.62
N PRO A 655 13.93 -6.42 -17.31
CA PRO A 655 14.65 -7.15 -16.28
C PRO A 655 14.43 -8.67 -16.36
N ASP A 656 15.42 -9.45 -15.96
CA ASP A 656 15.35 -10.91 -16.03
C ASP A 656 14.15 -11.47 -15.25
N GLY A 657 13.30 -12.21 -15.95
CA GLY A 657 12.09 -12.80 -15.37
C GLY A 657 11.02 -11.79 -14.99
N TRP A 658 11.04 -10.60 -15.58
CA TRP A 658 9.95 -9.63 -15.60
C TRP A 658 8.80 -10.11 -16.48
N ALA A 659 7.56 -9.79 -16.09
CA ALA A 659 6.34 -10.08 -16.83
C ALA A 659 5.33 -8.95 -16.56
N VAL A 660 4.37 -8.76 -17.48
CA VAL A 660 3.30 -7.77 -17.29
C VAL A 660 2.45 -8.18 -16.08
N PRO A 661 2.27 -7.31 -15.08
CA PRO A 661 1.41 -7.57 -13.92
C PRO A 661 -0.05 -7.80 -14.31
N ASP A 662 -0.73 -8.71 -13.61
CA ASP A 662 -2.12 -9.08 -13.87
C ASP A 662 -3.07 -7.87 -13.72
N GLU A 663 -2.73 -6.90 -12.87
CA GLU A 663 -3.52 -5.71 -12.57
C GLU A 663 -3.69 -4.76 -13.77
N ILE A 664 -2.74 -4.79 -14.71
CA ILE A 664 -2.72 -3.97 -15.92
C ILE A 664 -2.70 -4.81 -17.19
N ALA A 665 -2.79 -6.13 -17.06
CA ALA A 665 -2.89 -7.06 -18.17
C ALA A 665 -4.23 -6.87 -18.89
N CYS A 666 -4.18 -6.69 -20.21
CA CYS A 666 -5.38 -6.69 -21.04
C CYS A 666 -5.92 -8.12 -21.20
N GLY A 667 -7.25 -8.25 -21.38
CA GLY A 667 -7.88 -9.54 -21.70
C GLY A 667 -7.46 -10.08 -23.08
N GLU A 668 -7.82 -11.34 -23.36
CA GLU A 668 -7.42 -12.09 -24.58
C GLU A 668 -7.86 -11.42 -25.91
N ASP A 669 -8.86 -10.54 -25.88
CA ASP A 669 -9.39 -9.84 -27.05
C ASP A 669 -8.65 -8.52 -27.40
N CYS A 670 -7.46 -8.28 -26.82
CA CYS A 670 -6.70 -7.06 -27.07
C CYS A 670 -5.95 -7.12 -28.43
N PRO A 671 -6.12 -6.14 -29.34
CA PRO A 671 -5.48 -6.17 -30.67
C PRO A 671 -3.95 -6.08 -30.66
N THR A 672 -3.33 -5.80 -29.51
CA THR A 672 -1.87 -5.73 -29.29
C THR A 672 -1.36 -6.86 -28.37
N PHE A 673 -2.12 -7.95 -28.20
CA PHE A 673 -1.66 -9.10 -27.41
C PHE A 673 -0.48 -9.79 -28.11
N ILE A 674 0.74 -9.45 -27.70
CA ILE A 674 1.94 -10.20 -28.06
C ILE A 674 1.89 -11.52 -27.30
N ASN A 675 1.73 -12.61 -28.05
CA ASN A 675 1.99 -13.97 -27.60
C ASN A 675 3.44 -14.06 -27.07
N ALA A 676 3.61 -13.88 -25.76
CA ALA A 676 4.82 -14.23 -25.07
C ALA A 676 4.92 -15.77 -25.00
N GLY A 677 5.45 -16.37 -26.07
CA GLY A 677 5.93 -17.76 -26.07
C GLY A 677 5.17 -18.73 -26.96
N GLN A 678 5.27 -18.57 -28.29
CA GLN A 678 5.39 -19.72 -29.18
C GLN A 678 6.53 -19.45 -30.18
N GLU A 679 7.65 -20.15 -29.99
CA GLU A 679 8.53 -20.46 -31.12
C GLU A 679 7.72 -21.32 -32.09
N GLU A 680 7.07 -20.69 -33.08
CA GLU A 680 6.71 -21.39 -34.29
C GLU A 680 8.01 -21.79 -34.99
N LYS A 681 8.41 -23.04 -34.77
CA LYS A 681 9.19 -23.78 -35.77
C LYS A 681 8.35 -23.85 -37.05
N ALA A 682 8.68 -23.00 -38.01
CA ALA A 682 8.28 -23.19 -39.40
C ALA A 682 9.42 -23.90 -40.17
N PRO A 683 9.09 -24.68 -41.21
CA PRO A 683 9.85 -25.85 -41.69
C PRO A 683 11.18 -25.57 -42.39
#